data_AF-A0A1E3Y5G0-F1
#
_entry.id   AF-A0A1E3Y5G0-F1
#
_cell.length_a   1.000
_cell.length_b   1.000
_cell.length_c   1.000
_cell.angle_alpha   90.00
_cell.angle_beta   90.00
_cell.angle_gamma   90.00
#
_symmetry.space_group_name_H-M   'P 1'
#
loop_
_entity.id
_entity.type
_entity.pdbx_description
1 polymer ?
#
loop_
_entity_poly.entity_id
_entity_poly.type
_entity_poly.pdbx_seq_one_letter_code
_entity_poly.pdbx_strand_id
1 'polypeptide(L)'
;ALLQGKHDNYDIDLFRALIDASVDLTGVKAEGERRASHRVIADHLRSSAFLIADGVLPSNEGRGYVLRRIMRRAMRHAQLLGAKDPVIYKLLPVLVQQMGRAYPELVRAESLISETLKLEETRFRKTLERGLTLLSDATATLDKGDSLDGETAFKLYDTYGFPLDLTQDALRGRGIGVDLTGFNDAMQRQKAEARANWAGSGDKAQETVWFELKEKFGATEFLGYSSETAEGQVLAVVKDGKVIEQASAGEEVQIVVNQTPFYGESGGQMGDTGEIVGEGFSLAVNDTQKKGEGVFVHVATVQNGVVKAGGAVQLNVDHARRSRLRSNHSATHLLHEALREVLGTHVAQKGSLVAPERLRFDISHPKPISAEELKVVEEMANEIIIQNAPVTTRLMAVDDAIAEGAMALFGEKYGDEVRVVSMGTALRGEKAGKSYSTELCGGTHVSATGDIGLVRLVGESAVGAGVRRIEALTGESARAYLAEQDERVKTLASTLKVQPTDVVARVEALVDERRKLEKELADAKRKLAMGGGASGGAEAPKQVNGVNFIGRVLAGIDAKDLKGMADEAKADLATAVVVLIAVADDGKASAVVSVTPDLVDRFSAVDLVRVASAALGGKGGGGRPDMAQAGGPDGAQAEAAIAAVEAAIA
;
A
#
# COMPACT_ATOMS: atom_id res chain seq x y z
N ALA A 1 -19.97 39.94 -0.12
CA ALA A 1 -19.49 41.18 0.52
C ALA A 1 -20.49 42.34 0.39
N LEU A 2 -20.86 42.73 -0.83
CA LEU A 2 -21.70 43.93 -1.09
C LEU A 2 -23.04 43.95 -0.35
N LEU A 3 -23.79 42.83 -0.36
CA LEU A 3 -25.08 42.71 0.35
C LEU A 3 -24.98 42.85 1.88
N GLN A 4 -23.79 42.67 2.45
CA GLN A 4 -23.52 42.80 3.88
C GLN A 4 -22.76 44.10 4.22
N GLY A 5 -22.66 45.04 3.26
CA GLY A 5 -21.95 46.31 3.44
C GLY A 5 -20.45 46.15 3.71
N LYS A 6 -19.83 45.07 3.21
CA LYS A 6 -18.39 44.80 3.36
C LYS A 6 -17.64 45.12 2.07
N HIS A 7 -16.38 45.54 2.23
CA HIS A 7 -15.47 45.81 1.12
C HIS A 7 -14.54 44.63 0.80
N ASP A 8 -14.53 43.60 1.64
CA ASP A 8 -13.73 42.38 1.48
C ASP A 8 -14.65 41.15 1.60
N ASN A 9 -14.41 40.12 0.79
CA ASN A 9 -15.13 38.85 0.86
C ASN A 9 -14.85 38.09 2.16
N TYR A 10 -13.68 38.27 2.78
CA TYR A 10 -13.36 37.62 4.05
C TYR A 10 -14.07 38.23 5.26
N ASP A 11 -14.72 39.39 5.09
CA ASP A 11 -15.43 40.09 6.18
C ASP A 11 -16.93 39.73 6.24
N ILE A 12 -17.41 38.85 5.37
CA ILE A 12 -18.78 38.33 5.42
C ILE A 12 -18.94 37.37 6.60
N ASP A 13 -20.17 37.22 7.07
CA ASP A 13 -20.58 36.29 8.12
C ASP A 13 -19.95 34.89 8.00
N LEU A 14 -20.04 34.25 6.84
CA LEU A 14 -19.50 32.92 6.56
C LEU A 14 -17.99 32.84 6.85
N PHE A 15 -17.19 33.71 6.23
CA PHE A 15 -15.73 33.67 6.37
C PHE A 15 -15.29 34.16 7.74
N ARG A 16 -16.00 35.13 8.33
CA ARG A 16 -15.71 35.62 9.67
C ARG A 16 -15.90 34.52 10.71
N ALA A 17 -16.98 33.74 10.64
CA ALA A 17 -17.19 32.60 11.53
C ALA A 17 -16.05 31.56 11.44
N LEU A 18 -15.58 31.25 10.22
CA LEU A 18 -14.47 30.31 10.02
C LEU A 18 -13.12 30.88 10.51
N ILE A 19 -12.88 32.17 10.29
CA ILE A 19 -11.67 32.86 10.76
C ILE A 19 -11.65 32.92 12.29
N ASP A 20 -12.77 33.27 12.92
CA ASP A 20 -12.90 33.33 14.39
C ASP A 20 -12.66 31.95 15.01
N ALA A 21 -13.26 30.89 14.45
CA ALA A 21 -12.98 29.51 14.88
C ALA A 21 -11.51 29.11 14.69
N SER A 22 -10.85 29.59 13.63
CA SER A 22 -9.42 29.38 13.42
C SER A 22 -8.57 30.11 14.45
N VAL A 23 -8.96 31.34 14.84
CA VAL A 23 -8.32 32.10 15.93
C VAL A 23 -8.45 31.33 17.25
N ASP A 24 -9.64 30.83 17.57
CA ASP A 24 -9.90 30.08 18.80
C ASP A 24 -9.07 28.79 18.88
N LEU A 25 -8.99 28.03 17.79
CA LEU A 25 -8.23 26.77 17.74
C LEU A 25 -6.71 26.94 17.79
N THR A 26 -6.20 28.04 17.25
CA THR A 26 -4.76 28.32 17.21
C THR A 26 -4.28 29.15 18.40
N GLY A 27 -5.19 29.86 19.07
CA GLY A 27 -4.86 30.82 20.12
C GLY A 27 -4.18 32.10 19.61
N VAL A 28 -4.22 32.36 18.30
CA VAL A 28 -3.51 33.47 17.65
C VAL A 28 -4.51 34.38 16.94
N LYS A 29 -4.45 35.68 17.23
CA LYS A 29 -5.33 36.69 16.61
C LYS A 29 -5.01 36.91 15.13
N ALA A 30 -6.05 37.14 14.32
CA ALA A 30 -5.98 37.44 12.89
C ALA A 30 -5.56 38.91 12.58
N GLU A 31 -4.41 39.33 13.09
CA GLU A 31 -3.87 40.70 12.98
C GLU A 31 -2.53 40.73 12.21
N GLY A 32 -2.20 41.87 11.60
CA GLY A 32 -0.95 42.05 10.85
C GLY A 32 -0.75 40.97 9.76
N GLU A 33 0.46 40.41 9.70
CA GLU A 33 0.83 39.34 8.76
C GLU A 33 0.05 38.03 8.99
N ARG A 34 -0.48 37.80 10.21
CA ARG A 34 -1.21 36.58 10.58
C ARG A 34 -2.61 36.54 9.99
N ARG A 35 -3.19 37.70 9.65
CA ARG A 35 -4.49 37.82 8.98
C ARG A 35 -4.55 37.00 7.70
N ALA A 36 -3.46 37.00 6.92
CA ALA A 36 -3.39 36.24 5.67
C ALA A 36 -3.49 34.73 5.92
N SER A 37 -2.85 34.21 6.97
CA SER A 37 -2.90 32.78 7.31
C SER A 37 -4.31 32.31 7.65
N HIS A 38 -5.06 33.04 8.48
CA HIS A 38 -6.44 32.66 8.81
C HIS A 38 -7.38 32.70 7.59
N ARG A 39 -7.20 33.68 6.69
CA ARG A 39 -7.96 33.76 5.43
C ARG A 39 -7.70 32.56 4.53
N VAL A 40 -6.43 32.17 4.39
CA VAL A 40 -6.05 30.99 3.59
C VAL A 40 -6.61 29.71 4.21
N ILE A 41 -6.54 29.55 5.54
CA ILE A 41 -7.13 28.39 6.24
C ILE A 41 -8.63 28.28 5.94
N ALA A 42 -9.38 29.38 6.12
CA ALA A 42 -10.83 29.37 5.93
C ALA A 42 -11.24 29.03 4.49
N ASP A 43 -10.60 29.64 3.49
CA ASP A 43 -10.94 29.40 2.08
C ASP A 43 -10.52 28.00 1.59
N HIS A 44 -9.34 27.54 2.00
CA HIS A 44 -8.85 26.22 1.58
C HIS A 44 -9.54 25.08 2.31
N LEU A 45 -9.99 25.27 3.57
CA LEU A 45 -10.89 24.33 4.24
C LEU A 45 -12.18 24.17 3.42
N ARG A 46 -12.82 25.29 3.06
CA ARG A 46 -14.06 25.28 2.26
C ARG A 46 -13.84 24.54 0.95
N SER A 47 -12.84 24.93 0.17
CA SER A 47 -12.54 24.30 -1.13
C SER A 47 -12.25 22.80 -1.00
N SER A 48 -11.49 22.40 0.02
CA SER A 48 -11.16 20.99 0.26
C SER A 48 -12.40 20.17 0.64
N ALA A 49 -13.27 20.72 1.50
CA ALA A 49 -14.48 20.04 1.95
C ALA A 49 -15.44 19.76 0.79
N PHE A 50 -15.66 20.73 -0.10
CA PHE A 50 -16.49 20.54 -1.29
C PHE A 50 -15.90 19.51 -2.26
N LEU A 51 -14.60 19.59 -2.55
CA LEU A 51 -13.95 18.61 -3.42
C LEU A 51 -14.07 17.18 -2.87
N ILE A 52 -13.93 17.00 -1.55
CA ILE A 52 -14.08 15.69 -0.91
C ILE A 52 -15.54 15.24 -0.91
N ALA A 53 -16.49 16.15 -0.69
CA ALA A 53 -17.92 15.84 -0.79
C ALA A 53 -18.31 15.36 -2.20
N ASP A 54 -17.67 15.90 -3.23
CA ASP A 54 -17.84 15.50 -4.63
C ASP A 54 -17.04 14.22 -5.00
N GLY A 55 -16.43 13.55 -4.02
CA GLY A 55 -15.74 12.26 -4.21
C GLY A 55 -14.28 12.37 -4.68
N VAL A 56 -13.68 13.57 -4.67
CA VAL A 56 -12.24 13.72 -4.92
C VAL A 56 -11.48 13.40 -3.63
N LEU A 57 -10.58 12.41 -3.68
CA LEU A 57 -9.67 12.09 -2.57
C LEU A 57 -8.23 12.55 -2.86
N PRO A 58 -7.43 12.87 -1.83
CA PRO A 58 -6.03 13.29 -2.00
C PRO A 58 -5.17 12.21 -2.70
N SER A 59 -4.56 12.55 -3.83
CA SER A 59 -3.73 11.64 -4.65
C SER A 59 -2.37 12.28 -5.00
N ASN A 60 -1.45 11.50 -5.55
CA ASN A 60 -0.20 12.01 -6.15
C ASN A 60 -0.43 12.63 -7.53
N GLU A 61 -1.57 12.37 -8.19
CA GLU A 61 -1.81 12.79 -9.58
C GLU A 61 -3.22 13.36 -9.81
N GLY A 62 -3.40 14.03 -10.96
CA GLY A 62 -4.69 14.52 -11.44
C GLY A 62 -5.41 15.46 -10.47
N ARG A 63 -6.75 15.31 -10.38
CA ARG A 63 -7.59 16.14 -9.49
C ARG A 63 -7.25 15.94 -8.01
N GLY A 64 -6.89 14.72 -7.61
CA GLY A 64 -6.52 14.42 -6.23
C GLY A 64 -5.20 15.09 -5.81
N TYR A 65 -4.27 15.32 -6.74
CA TYR A 65 -3.08 16.13 -6.49
C TYR A 65 -3.43 17.60 -6.20
N VAL A 66 -4.36 18.18 -6.96
CA VAL A 66 -4.82 19.56 -6.73
C VAL A 66 -5.49 19.70 -5.36
N LEU A 67 -6.38 18.78 -5.00
CA LEU A 67 -6.99 18.74 -3.67
C LEU A 67 -5.93 18.67 -2.56
N ARG A 68 -4.99 17.73 -2.68
CA ARG A 68 -3.91 17.56 -1.72
C ARG A 68 -3.09 18.85 -1.55
N ARG A 69 -2.82 19.55 -2.64
CA ARG A 69 -2.10 20.83 -2.65
C ARG A 69 -2.84 21.91 -1.84
N ILE A 70 -4.15 22.06 -2.07
CA ILE A 70 -5.00 23.02 -1.35
C ILE A 70 -5.01 22.70 0.15
N MET A 71 -5.22 21.43 0.49
CA MET A 71 -5.22 20.95 1.88
C MET A 71 -3.91 21.25 2.60
N ARG A 72 -2.77 20.88 2.00
CA ARG A 72 -1.44 21.08 2.60
C ARG A 72 -1.11 22.55 2.80
N ARG A 73 -1.57 23.43 1.91
CA ARG A 73 -1.41 24.87 2.07
C ARG A 73 -2.16 25.39 3.30
N ALA A 74 -3.40 24.96 3.53
CA ALA A 74 -4.14 25.29 4.76
C ALA A 74 -3.39 24.80 6.01
N MET A 75 -2.97 23.53 6.02
CA MET A 75 -2.29 22.90 7.15
C MET A 75 -0.96 23.59 7.47
N ARG A 76 -0.21 24.03 6.46
CA ARG A 76 1.01 24.82 6.67
C ARG A 76 0.71 26.15 7.34
N HIS A 77 -0.33 26.87 6.91
CA HIS A 77 -0.70 28.13 7.57
C HIS A 77 -1.13 27.91 9.02
N ALA A 78 -1.78 26.79 9.34
CA ALA A 78 -2.06 26.41 10.72
C ALA A 78 -0.77 26.17 11.52
N GLN A 79 0.23 25.48 10.94
CA GLN A 79 1.54 25.27 11.56
C GLN A 79 2.30 26.60 11.79
N LEU A 80 2.25 27.54 10.83
CA LEU A 80 2.86 28.87 10.97
C LEU A 80 2.23 29.69 12.11
N LEU A 81 0.97 29.42 12.44
CA LEU A 81 0.28 30.00 13.59
C LEU A 81 0.58 29.23 14.90
N GLY A 82 1.42 28.19 14.86
CA GLY A 82 1.86 27.46 16.05
C GLY A 82 0.99 26.27 16.43
N ALA A 83 0.09 25.81 15.56
CA ALA A 83 -0.70 24.61 15.82
C ALA A 83 0.21 23.39 16.04
N LYS A 84 0.05 22.73 17.19
CA LYS A 84 0.81 21.51 17.52
C LYS A 84 0.09 20.23 17.11
N ASP A 85 -1.24 20.25 17.15
CA ASP A 85 -2.09 19.11 16.78
C ASP A 85 -2.84 19.40 15.47
N PRO A 86 -3.37 18.37 14.77
CA PRO A 86 -4.24 18.59 13.64
C PRO A 86 -5.46 19.45 14.04
N VAL A 87 -5.66 20.57 13.34
CA VAL A 87 -6.70 21.57 13.63
C VAL A 87 -7.63 21.83 12.45
N ILE A 88 -7.23 21.52 11.21
CA ILE A 88 -8.06 21.83 10.04
C ILE A 88 -9.38 21.07 10.09
N TYR A 89 -9.36 19.77 10.41
CA TYR A 89 -10.59 18.98 10.50
C TYR A 89 -11.54 19.46 11.61
N LYS A 90 -11.02 20.12 12.66
CA LYS A 90 -11.82 20.66 13.76
C LYS A 90 -12.62 21.91 13.35
N LEU A 91 -12.26 22.55 12.24
CA LEU A 91 -13.02 23.66 11.66
C LEU A 91 -14.21 23.19 10.81
N LEU A 92 -14.24 21.92 10.40
CA LEU A 92 -15.29 21.37 9.54
C LEU A 92 -16.70 21.54 10.13
N PRO A 93 -16.98 21.30 11.43
CA PRO A 93 -18.31 21.48 11.98
C PRO A 93 -18.84 22.91 11.81
N VAL A 94 -17.96 23.92 11.90
CA VAL A 94 -18.32 25.33 11.68
C VAL A 94 -18.67 25.56 10.21
N LEU A 95 -17.91 24.98 9.27
CA LEU A 95 -18.24 25.04 7.85
C LEU A 95 -19.60 24.40 7.55
N VAL A 96 -19.86 23.21 8.11
CA VAL A 96 -21.14 22.50 7.95
C VAL A 96 -22.28 23.31 8.55
N GLN A 97 -22.08 23.96 9.71
CA GLN A 97 -23.09 24.84 10.29
C GLN A 97 -23.43 26.03 9.37
N GLN A 98 -22.43 26.63 8.74
CA GLN A 98 -22.63 27.81 7.89
C GLN A 98 -23.21 27.45 6.51
N MET A 99 -22.86 26.30 5.94
CA MET A 99 -23.16 25.96 4.54
C MET A 99 -24.04 24.72 4.36
N GLY A 100 -24.08 23.80 5.33
CA GLY A 100 -24.69 22.47 5.18
C GLY A 100 -26.19 22.47 4.89
N ARG A 101 -26.92 23.54 5.27
CA ARG A 101 -28.34 23.69 4.90
C ARG A 101 -28.54 23.91 3.40
N ALA A 102 -27.67 24.70 2.77
CA ALA A 102 -27.73 24.97 1.34
C ALA A 102 -27.04 23.87 0.50
N TYR A 103 -26.10 23.14 1.12
CA TYR A 103 -25.27 22.11 0.50
C TYR A 103 -25.33 20.80 1.32
N PRO A 104 -26.43 20.02 1.25
CA PRO A 104 -26.62 18.80 2.04
C PRO A 104 -25.56 17.71 1.81
N GLU A 105 -24.87 17.74 0.66
CA GLU A 105 -23.70 16.91 0.35
C GLU A 105 -22.57 17.08 1.36
N LEU A 106 -22.37 18.28 1.92
CA LEU A 106 -21.36 18.49 2.98
C LEU A 106 -21.72 17.74 4.26
N VAL A 107 -23.01 17.68 4.61
CA VAL A 107 -23.49 16.94 5.80
C VAL A 107 -23.33 15.43 5.56
N ARG A 108 -23.74 14.94 4.39
CA ARG A 108 -23.61 13.52 4.03
C ARG A 108 -22.15 13.05 4.03
N ALA A 109 -21.23 13.89 3.57
CA ALA A 109 -19.82 13.57 3.48
C ALA A 109 -19.00 13.99 4.72
N GLU A 110 -19.62 14.53 5.78
CA GLU A 110 -18.90 15.12 6.91
C GLU A 110 -17.88 14.16 7.54
N SER A 111 -18.26 12.90 7.74
CA SER A 111 -17.37 11.86 8.29
C SER A 111 -16.13 11.65 7.40
N LEU A 112 -16.34 11.48 6.09
CA LEU A 112 -15.27 11.31 5.10
C LEU A 112 -14.34 12.53 5.07
N ILE A 113 -14.93 13.73 5.03
CA ILE A 113 -14.17 14.99 4.98
C ILE A 113 -13.32 15.13 6.23
N SER A 114 -13.93 14.95 7.41
CA SER A 114 -13.26 15.05 8.71
C SER A 114 -12.08 14.09 8.79
N GLU A 115 -12.30 12.83 8.43
CA GLU A 115 -11.28 11.80 8.46
C GLU A 115 -10.17 12.06 7.44
N THR A 116 -10.52 12.45 6.21
CA THR A 116 -9.56 12.75 5.14
C THR A 116 -8.67 13.93 5.51
N LEU A 117 -9.25 15.01 6.04
CA LEU A 117 -8.52 16.18 6.53
C LEU A 117 -7.58 15.79 7.67
N LYS A 118 -8.08 15.05 8.66
CA LYS A 118 -7.29 14.63 9.83
C LYS A 118 -6.11 13.73 9.45
N LEU A 119 -6.34 12.75 8.57
CA LEU A 119 -5.30 11.83 8.11
C LEU A 119 -4.24 12.55 7.29
N GLU A 120 -4.64 13.37 6.32
CA GLU A 120 -3.70 14.12 5.48
C GLU A 120 -2.91 15.11 6.33
N GLU A 121 -3.54 15.83 7.27
CA GLU A 121 -2.85 16.75 8.19
C GLU A 121 -1.85 16.02 9.07
N THR A 122 -2.22 14.85 9.62
CA THR A 122 -1.33 14.04 10.46
C THR A 122 -0.12 13.53 9.67
N ARG A 123 -0.32 13.04 8.44
CA ARG A 123 0.76 12.57 7.56
C ARG A 123 1.65 13.74 7.14
N PHE A 124 1.03 14.82 6.69
CA PHE A 124 1.73 16.00 6.21
C PHE A 124 2.56 16.66 7.30
N ARG A 125 2.10 16.71 8.55
CA ARG A 125 2.90 17.28 9.66
C ARG A 125 4.26 16.60 9.81
N LYS A 126 4.30 15.27 9.76
CA LYS A 126 5.55 14.48 9.82
C LYS A 126 6.49 14.82 8.66
N THR A 127 5.94 15.00 7.46
CA THR A 127 6.69 15.39 6.27
C THR A 127 7.17 16.85 6.33
N LEU A 128 6.32 17.75 6.84
CA LEU A 128 6.57 19.18 6.92
C LEU A 128 7.69 19.51 7.90
N GLU A 129 7.69 18.89 9.09
CA GLU A 129 8.72 19.11 10.11
C GLU A 129 10.11 18.74 9.57
N ARG A 130 10.24 17.53 9.01
CA ARG A 130 11.50 17.07 8.39
C ARG A 130 11.88 17.91 7.17
N GLY A 131 10.91 18.25 6.33
CA GLY A 131 11.14 19.01 5.10
C GLY A 131 11.55 20.47 5.34
N LEU A 132 10.98 21.13 6.36
CA LEU A 132 11.38 22.48 6.74
C LEU A 132 12.79 22.54 7.33
N THR A 133 13.21 21.53 8.10
CA THR A 133 14.61 21.41 8.55
C THR A 133 15.55 21.27 7.37
N LEU A 134 15.28 20.32 6.47
CA LEU A 134 16.11 20.10 5.28
C LEU A 134 16.16 21.32 4.35
N LEU A 135 15.03 22.01 4.17
CA LEU A 135 14.98 23.25 3.40
C LEU A 135 15.78 24.37 4.08
N SER A 136 15.71 24.49 5.41
CA SER A 136 16.49 25.45 6.17
C SER A 136 17.99 25.19 5.99
N ASP A 137 18.42 23.93 6.07
CA ASP A 137 19.81 23.54 5.88
C ASP A 137 20.28 23.83 4.45
N ALA A 138 19.48 23.47 3.44
CA ALA A 138 19.77 23.70 2.03
C ALA A 138 19.81 25.18 1.62
N THR A 139 19.16 26.05 2.39
CA THR A 139 19.09 27.49 2.12
C THR A 139 19.81 28.34 3.16
N ALA A 140 20.60 27.74 4.04
CA ALA A 140 21.30 28.43 5.12
C ALA A 140 22.28 29.48 4.60
N THR A 141 22.85 29.27 3.41
CA THR A 141 23.83 30.14 2.76
C THR A 141 23.24 31.04 1.67
N LEU A 142 21.91 31.06 1.51
CA LEU A 142 21.23 31.83 0.46
C LEU A 142 20.62 33.13 1.00
N ASP A 143 20.84 34.20 0.27
CA ASP A 143 20.38 35.55 0.57
C ASP A 143 19.21 36.01 -0.33
N LYS A 144 18.62 37.15 0.01
CA LYS A 144 17.51 37.74 -0.76
C LYS A 144 17.94 37.99 -2.21
N GLY A 145 17.21 37.42 -3.16
CA GLY A 145 17.51 37.49 -4.59
C GLY A 145 18.13 36.22 -5.17
N ASP A 146 18.67 35.34 -4.32
CA ASP A 146 19.20 34.04 -4.75
C ASP A 146 18.06 33.06 -5.09
N SER A 147 18.40 31.94 -5.71
CA SER A 147 17.45 30.86 -6.01
C SER A 147 17.96 29.51 -5.52
N LEU A 148 17.08 28.74 -4.89
CA LEU A 148 17.34 27.34 -4.58
C LEU A 148 17.49 26.55 -5.89
N ASP A 149 18.52 25.72 -5.98
CA ASP A 149 18.79 24.91 -7.16
C ASP A 149 17.67 23.89 -7.43
N GLY A 150 17.40 23.65 -8.72
CA GLY A 150 16.28 22.83 -9.16
C GLY A 150 16.42 21.35 -8.79
N GLU A 151 17.65 20.82 -8.72
CA GLU A 151 17.89 19.42 -8.33
C GLU A 151 17.66 19.18 -6.83
N THR A 152 18.04 20.12 -5.96
CA THR A 152 17.75 20.05 -4.53
C THR A 152 16.26 20.24 -4.27
N ALA A 153 15.59 21.15 -4.98
CA ALA A 153 14.13 21.26 -4.95
C ALA A 153 13.44 19.96 -5.41
N PHE A 154 13.98 19.30 -6.44
CA PHE A 154 13.51 18.01 -6.91
C PHE A 154 13.75 16.89 -5.89
N LYS A 155 14.92 16.86 -5.23
CA LYS A 155 15.23 15.88 -4.18
C LYS A 155 14.31 16.05 -2.96
N LEU A 156 14.00 17.28 -2.57
CA LEU A 156 13.00 17.58 -1.54
C LEU A 156 11.62 17.03 -1.92
N TYR A 157 11.23 17.19 -3.18
CA TYR A 157 9.97 16.68 -3.72
C TYR A 157 9.92 15.15 -3.81
N ASP A 158 10.88 14.54 -4.50
CA ASP A 158 10.88 13.13 -4.87
C ASP A 158 11.29 12.22 -3.71
N THR A 159 12.43 12.52 -3.07
CA THR A 159 12.99 11.66 -2.02
C THR A 159 12.28 11.87 -0.68
N TYR A 160 11.93 13.11 -0.35
CA TYR A 160 11.42 13.47 0.98
C TYR A 160 9.92 13.83 0.98
N GLY A 161 9.28 13.84 -0.19
CA GLY A 161 7.84 14.10 -0.32
C GLY A 161 7.44 15.54 0.00
N PHE A 162 8.39 16.49 0.00
CA PHE A 162 8.19 17.90 0.29
C PHE A 162 7.85 18.69 -0.98
N PRO A 163 6.57 19.08 -1.18
CA PRO A 163 6.07 19.69 -2.41
C PRO A 163 6.82 20.96 -2.86
N LEU A 164 7.03 21.10 -4.18
CA LEU A 164 7.65 22.27 -4.79
C LEU A 164 6.95 23.59 -4.42
N ASP A 165 5.62 23.59 -4.39
CA ASP A 165 4.85 24.80 -4.08
C ASP A 165 5.05 25.24 -2.62
N LEU A 166 5.29 24.30 -1.70
CA LEU A 166 5.64 24.60 -0.33
C LEU A 166 7.08 25.09 -0.19
N THR A 167 8.01 24.55 -0.98
CA THR A 167 9.37 25.08 -1.12
C THR A 167 9.33 26.54 -1.58
N GLN A 168 8.60 26.83 -2.66
CA GLN A 168 8.44 28.19 -3.19
C GLN A 168 7.79 29.13 -2.17
N ASP A 169 6.70 28.71 -1.54
CA ASP A 169 5.99 29.56 -0.58
C ASP A 169 6.78 29.73 0.75
N ALA A 170 7.68 28.82 1.12
CA ALA A 170 8.57 28.96 2.28
C ALA A 170 9.70 29.96 2.02
N LEU A 171 10.25 29.95 0.82
CA LEU A 171 11.34 30.84 0.42
C LEU A 171 10.87 32.25 0.03
N ARG A 172 9.61 32.40 -0.39
CA ARG A 172 9.01 33.71 -0.73
C ARG A 172 9.15 34.74 0.40
N GLY A 173 8.98 34.33 1.66
CA GLY A 173 9.11 35.23 2.81
C GLY A 173 10.52 35.78 3.02
N ARG A 174 11.55 35.06 2.56
CA ARG A 174 12.96 35.48 2.57
C ARG A 174 13.38 36.20 1.27
N GLY A 175 12.48 36.28 0.29
CA GLY A 175 12.79 36.80 -1.04
C GLY A 175 13.77 35.92 -1.83
N ILE A 176 13.77 34.61 -1.57
CA ILE A 176 14.58 33.61 -2.28
C ILE A 176 13.69 32.92 -3.31
N GLY A 177 14.18 32.77 -4.53
CA GLY A 177 13.53 32.07 -5.64
C GLY A 177 13.76 30.56 -5.62
N VAL A 178 13.19 29.87 -6.60
CA VAL A 178 13.46 28.44 -6.87
C VAL A 178 13.69 28.30 -8.37
N ASP A 179 14.76 27.61 -8.76
CA ASP A 179 15.01 27.28 -10.16
C ASP A 179 14.00 26.24 -10.66
N LEU A 180 12.96 26.74 -11.31
CA LEU A 180 11.89 25.92 -11.90
C LEU A 180 12.34 25.17 -13.14
N THR A 181 13.33 25.68 -13.87
CA THR A 181 13.83 25.03 -15.07
C THR A 181 14.57 23.76 -14.68
N GLY A 182 15.54 23.86 -13.75
CA GLY A 182 16.27 22.69 -13.25
C GLY A 182 15.36 21.65 -12.59
N PHE A 183 14.31 22.08 -11.87
CA PHE A 183 13.32 21.16 -11.29
C PHE A 183 12.55 20.38 -12.37
N ASN A 184 12.07 21.08 -13.40
CA ASN A 184 11.31 20.46 -14.48
C ASN A 184 12.17 19.51 -15.31
N ASP A 185 13.44 19.85 -15.55
CA ASP A 185 14.38 18.99 -16.25
C ASP A 185 14.66 17.70 -15.48
N ALA A 186 14.79 17.77 -14.15
CA ALA A 186 14.91 16.58 -13.29
C ALA A 186 13.63 15.70 -13.33
N MET A 187 12.44 16.32 -13.30
CA MET A 187 11.16 15.61 -13.41
C MET A 187 11.01 14.89 -14.77
N GLN A 188 11.43 15.52 -15.86
CA GLN A 188 11.37 14.91 -17.20
C GLN A 188 12.34 13.74 -17.35
N ARG A 189 13.56 13.84 -16.80
CA ARG A 189 14.51 12.72 -16.75
C ARG A 189 13.91 11.49 -16.05
N GLN A 190 13.34 11.68 -14.86
CA GLN A 190 12.68 10.59 -14.12
C GLN A 190 11.51 9.97 -14.91
N LYS A 191 10.66 10.80 -15.55
CA LYS A 191 9.56 10.29 -16.38
C LYS A 191 10.06 9.55 -17.62
N ALA A 192 11.13 10.00 -18.24
CA ALA A 192 11.74 9.34 -19.39
C ALA A 192 12.32 7.97 -19.01
N GLU A 193 13.02 7.87 -17.88
CA GLU A 193 13.52 6.60 -17.34
C GLU A 193 12.39 5.62 -16.98
N ALA A 194 11.32 6.11 -16.35
CA ALA A 194 10.14 5.29 -16.05
C ALA A 194 9.44 4.79 -17.33
N ARG A 195 9.39 5.61 -18.38
CA ARG A 195 8.82 5.25 -19.69
C ARG A 195 9.72 4.31 -20.49
N ALA A 196 11.04 4.48 -20.43
CA ALA A 196 12.00 3.58 -21.09
C ALA A 196 11.88 2.14 -20.55
N ASN A 197 11.51 1.99 -19.26
CA ASN A 197 11.23 0.69 -18.65
C ASN A 197 9.83 0.13 -18.98
N TRP A 198 8.91 0.94 -19.55
CA TRP A 198 7.55 0.53 -19.95
C TRP A 198 7.44 0.27 -21.47
N ALA A 199 8.28 0.90 -22.29
CA ALA A 199 8.16 0.94 -23.76
C ALA A 199 8.62 -0.34 -24.49
N GLY A 200 8.14 -1.51 -24.06
CA GLY A 200 8.32 -2.78 -24.76
C GLY A 200 7.27 -3.10 -25.85
N SER A 201 6.20 -2.31 -26.03
CA SER A 201 5.11 -2.60 -27.00
C SER A 201 4.82 -1.42 -27.94
N GLY A 202 5.03 -1.61 -29.26
CA GLY A 202 5.00 -0.56 -30.28
C GLY A 202 3.63 -0.30 -30.93
N ASP A 203 2.80 0.58 -30.34
CA ASP A 203 1.38 0.70 -30.69
C ASP A 203 0.99 1.65 -31.85
N LYS A 204 1.80 2.63 -32.24
CA LYS A 204 1.27 3.74 -33.09
C LYS A 204 0.82 3.33 -34.51
N ALA A 205 1.48 2.37 -35.15
CA ALA A 205 1.11 1.93 -36.50
C ALA A 205 -0.01 0.87 -36.50
N GLN A 206 -0.20 0.15 -35.38
CA GLN A 206 -1.23 -0.87 -35.24
C GLN A 206 -2.62 -0.28 -35.00
N GLU A 207 -2.75 0.96 -34.49
CA GLU A 207 -4.08 1.53 -34.24
C GLU A 207 -4.81 2.00 -35.50
N THR A 208 -4.09 2.45 -36.55
CA THR A 208 -4.71 3.03 -37.76
C THR A 208 -5.58 2.02 -38.53
N VAL A 209 -5.14 0.77 -38.62
CA VAL A 209 -5.86 -0.29 -39.35
C VAL A 209 -7.25 -0.55 -38.78
N TRP A 210 -7.45 -0.39 -37.47
CA TRP A 210 -8.75 -0.62 -36.83
C TRP A 210 -9.76 0.46 -37.16
N PHE A 211 -9.32 1.72 -37.25
CA PHE A 211 -10.19 2.83 -37.66
C PHE A 211 -10.59 2.70 -39.14
N GLU A 212 -9.65 2.34 -40.01
CA GLU A 212 -9.95 2.09 -41.44
C GLU A 212 -10.95 0.93 -41.62
N LEU A 213 -10.78 -0.16 -40.86
CA LEU A 213 -11.71 -1.28 -40.89
C LEU A 213 -13.09 -0.90 -40.36
N LYS A 214 -13.18 -0.09 -39.29
CA LYS A 214 -14.45 0.46 -38.80
C LYS A 214 -15.13 1.36 -39.83
N GLU A 215 -14.38 2.25 -40.49
CA GLU A 215 -14.94 3.13 -41.51
C GLU A 215 -15.49 2.33 -42.70
N LYS A 216 -14.78 1.28 -43.10
CA LYS A 216 -15.17 0.41 -44.22
C LYS A 216 -16.37 -0.49 -43.91
N PHE A 217 -16.44 -1.07 -42.71
CA PHE A 217 -17.40 -2.13 -42.39
C PHE A 217 -18.40 -1.80 -41.29
N GLY A 218 -18.22 -0.69 -40.57
CA GLY A 218 -18.98 -0.36 -39.37
C GLY A 218 -18.42 -1.01 -38.09
N ALA A 219 -19.14 -0.84 -36.99
CA ALA A 219 -18.85 -1.52 -35.73
C ALA A 219 -19.31 -2.98 -35.79
N THR A 220 -18.62 -3.89 -35.10
CA THR A 220 -19.01 -5.30 -35.01
C THR A 220 -20.25 -5.44 -34.13
N GLU A 221 -21.24 -6.19 -34.59
CA GLU A 221 -22.42 -6.51 -33.79
C GLU A 221 -22.06 -7.55 -32.70
N PHE A 222 -22.36 -7.24 -31.44
CA PHE A 222 -22.06 -8.11 -30.31
C PHE A 222 -23.29 -8.87 -29.85
N LEU A 223 -23.24 -10.20 -29.96
CA LEU A 223 -24.32 -11.13 -29.63
C LEU A 223 -24.10 -11.86 -28.29
N GLY A 224 -22.96 -11.62 -27.63
CA GLY A 224 -22.47 -12.41 -26.50
C GLY A 224 -23.24 -12.26 -25.19
N TYR A 225 -24.23 -11.36 -25.14
CA TYR A 225 -25.13 -11.22 -24.00
C TYR A 225 -26.17 -12.36 -23.93
N SER A 226 -26.61 -12.87 -25.08
CA SER A 226 -27.65 -13.89 -25.18
C SER A 226 -27.14 -15.24 -25.65
N SER A 227 -26.01 -15.28 -26.36
CA SER A 227 -25.46 -16.52 -26.93
C SER A 227 -23.94 -16.62 -26.77
N GLU A 228 -23.43 -17.84 -26.72
CA GLU A 228 -21.99 -18.16 -26.78
C GLU A 228 -21.57 -18.73 -28.13
N THR A 229 -22.53 -18.93 -29.04
CA THR A 229 -22.32 -19.41 -30.40
C THR A 229 -23.02 -18.50 -31.40
N ALA A 230 -22.38 -18.16 -32.51
CA ALA A 230 -23.03 -17.46 -33.61
C ALA A 230 -22.41 -17.82 -34.96
N GLU A 231 -23.19 -17.67 -36.02
CA GLU A 231 -22.66 -17.68 -37.38
C GLU A 231 -22.27 -16.26 -37.79
N GLY A 232 -21.28 -16.11 -38.67
CA GLY A 232 -20.81 -14.81 -39.14
C GLY A 232 -19.98 -14.93 -40.41
N GLN A 233 -19.42 -13.81 -40.84
CA GLN A 233 -18.54 -13.71 -42.00
C GLN A 233 -17.23 -13.01 -41.61
N VAL A 234 -16.10 -13.55 -42.05
CA VAL A 234 -14.79 -12.90 -41.94
C VAL A 234 -14.76 -11.67 -42.84
N LEU A 235 -14.59 -10.49 -42.28
CA LEU A 235 -14.49 -9.24 -43.02
C LEU A 235 -13.04 -8.89 -43.36
N ALA A 236 -12.11 -9.19 -42.46
CA ALA A 236 -10.69 -8.96 -42.66
C ALA A 236 -9.82 -9.96 -41.88
N VAL A 237 -8.67 -10.27 -42.47
CA VAL A 237 -7.56 -10.97 -41.82
C VAL A 237 -6.41 -9.97 -41.69
N VAL A 238 -5.91 -9.75 -40.49
CA VAL A 238 -4.84 -8.78 -40.20
C VAL A 238 -3.64 -9.52 -39.63
N LYS A 239 -2.44 -9.17 -40.10
CA LYS A 239 -1.16 -9.67 -39.60
C LYS A 239 -0.17 -8.53 -39.58
N ASP A 240 0.57 -8.38 -38.47
CA ASP A 240 1.57 -7.32 -38.29
C ASP A 240 1.03 -5.90 -38.59
N GLY A 241 -0.22 -5.64 -38.20
CA GLY A 241 -0.89 -4.35 -38.41
C GLY A 241 -1.34 -4.07 -39.85
N LYS A 242 -1.31 -5.06 -40.74
CA LYS A 242 -1.72 -4.93 -42.15
C LYS A 242 -2.80 -5.95 -42.51
N VAL A 243 -3.78 -5.50 -43.31
CA VAL A 243 -4.77 -6.40 -43.89
C VAL A 243 -4.09 -7.28 -44.94
N ILE A 244 -4.28 -8.60 -44.83
CA ILE A 244 -3.76 -9.62 -45.76
C ILE A 244 -4.92 -10.38 -46.41
N GLU A 245 -4.67 -11.01 -47.56
CA GLU A 245 -5.71 -11.74 -48.30
C GLU A 245 -6.08 -13.07 -47.64
N GLN A 246 -5.10 -13.78 -47.09
CA GLN A 246 -5.27 -15.10 -46.50
C GLN A 246 -4.20 -15.43 -45.48
N ALA A 247 -4.50 -16.35 -44.56
CA ALA A 247 -3.52 -16.93 -43.64
C ALA A 247 -3.68 -18.45 -43.55
N SER A 248 -2.57 -19.16 -43.39
CA SER A 248 -2.50 -20.62 -43.40
C SER A 248 -2.21 -21.19 -42.01
N ALA A 249 -2.41 -22.51 -41.85
CA ALA A 249 -2.12 -23.22 -40.62
C ALA A 249 -0.73 -22.88 -40.02
N GLY A 250 -0.70 -22.63 -38.71
CA GLY A 250 0.48 -22.23 -37.94
C GLY A 250 0.68 -20.71 -37.85
N GLU A 251 -0.03 -19.89 -38.63
CA GLU A 251 0.10 -18.44 -38.57
C GLU A 251 -0.78 -17.82 -37.46
N GLU A 252 -0.21 -16.83 -36.76
CA GLU A 252 -0.95 -15.94 -35.87
C GLU A 252 -1.51 -14.75 -36.64
N VAL A 253 -2.80 -14.49 -36.42
CA VAL A 253 -3.57 -13.46 -37.12
C VAL A 253 -4.60 -12.81 -36.20
N GLN A 254 -5.10 -11.66 -36.65
CA GLN A 254 -6.21 -10.94 -36.05
C GLN A 254 -7.39 -10.99 -37.01
N ILE A 255 -8.51 -11.57 -36.57
CA ILE A 255 -9.72 -11.73 -37.38
C ILE A 255 -10.78 -10.72 -36.98
N VAL A 256 -11.32 -10.03 -37.98
CA VAL A 256 -12.50 -9.17 -37.83
C VAL A 256 -13.68 -9.82 -38.56
N VAL A 257 -14.83 -9.86 -37.88
CA VAL A 257 -16.09 -10.42 -38.40
C VAL A 257 -17.21 -9.38 -38.31
N ASN A 258 -18.31 -9.62 -39.02
CA ASN A 258 -19.48 -8.73 -38.98
C ASN A 258 -20.24 -8.79 -37.64
N GLN A 259 -20.32 -9.98 -37.03
CA GLN A 259 -20.98 -10.20 -35.74
C GLN A 259 -20.26 -11.27 -34.92
N THR A 260 -20.27 -11.17 -33.59
CA THR A 260 -19.56 -12.12 -32.72
C THR A 260 -20.23 -12.34 -31.36
N PRO A 261 -20.21 -13.57 -30.81
CA PRO A 261 -20.55 -13.82 -29.41
C PRO A 261 -19.37 -13.56 -28.46
N PHE A 262 -18.15 -13.35 -28.96
CA PHE A 262 -16.95 -13.16 -28.14
C PHE A 262 -16.92 -11.76 -27.54
N TYR A 263 -16.77 -11.67 -26.22
CA TYR A 263 -16.60 -10.41 -25.52
C TYR A 263 -15.17 -9.90 -25.73
N GLY A 264 -15.06 -8.67 -26.23
CA GLY A 264 -13.79 -7.97 -26.33
C GLY A 264 -13.41 -7.35 -24.99
N GLU A 265 -12.14 -7.49 -24.60
CA GLU A 265 -11.61 -6.97 -23.34
C GLU A 265 -12.05 -5.52 -23.11
N SER A 266 -12.78 -5.29 -22.01
CA SER A 266 -13.26 -3.96 -21.61
C SER A 266 -13.82 -4.00 -20.18
N GLY A 267 -13.91 -2.83 -19.53
CA GLY A 267 -14.45 -2.73 -18.15
C GLY A 267 -13.66 -3.52 -17.10
N GLY A 268 -12.41 -3.90 -17.40
CA GLY A 268 -11.58 -4.79 -16.58
C GLY A 268 -11.81 -6.29 -16.84
N GLN A 269 -12.85 -6.69 -17.58
CA GLN A 269 -13.05 -8.08 -17.98
C GLN A 269 -12.16 -8.44 -19.16
N MET A 270 -11.36 -9.50 -18.99
CA MET A 270 -10.53 -10.07 -20.05
C MET A 270 -11.37 -10.58 -21.22
N GLY A 271 -10.77 -10.53 -22.42
CA GLY A 271 -11.37 -11.05 -23.64
C GLY A 271 -11.67 -12.55 -23.58
N ASP A 272 -12.67 -12.96 -24.33
CA ASP A 272 -12.99 -14.37 -24.51
C ASP A 272 -12.01 -15.09 -25.41
N THR A 273 -11.93 -16.40 -25.18
CA THR A 273 -11.23 -17.38 -26.01
C THR A 273 -12.22 -18.40 -26.54
N GLY A 274 -11.79 -19.21 -27.49
CA GLY A 274 -12.64 -20.22 -28.11
C GLY A 274 -12.15 -20.60 -29.50
N GLU A 275 -13.08 -20.89 -30.39
CA GLU A 275 -12.79 -21.34 -31.75
C GLU A 275 -13.61 -20.59 -32.79
N ILE A 276 -13.00 -20.35 -33.94
CA ILE A 276 -13.68 -19.94 -35.17
C ILE A 276 -13.50 -21.07 -36.19
N VAL A 277 -14.61 -21.61 -36.69
CA VAL A 277 -14.62 -22.73 -37.63
C VAL A 277 -15.25 -22.27 -38.93
N GLY A 278 -14.59 -22.52 -40.06
CA GLY A 278 -15.15 -22.29 -41.39
C GLY A 278 -15.04 -23.53 -42.27
N GLU A 279 -15.38 -23.40 -43.54
CA GLU A 279 -15.28 -24.50 -44.49
C GLU A 279 -13.80 -24.85 -44.76
N GLY A 280 -13.35 -25.96 -44.19
CA GLY A 280 -11.99 -26.48 -44.39
C GLY A 280 -10.89 -25.77 -43.61
N PHE A 281 -11.22 -24.88 -42.67
CA PHE A 281 -10.27 -24.24 -41.77
C PHE A 281 -10.81 -24.06 -40.35
N SER A 282 -9.92 -23.99 -39.37
CA SER A 282 -10.28 -23.63 -37.98
C SER A 282 -9.20 -22.76 -37.35
N LEU A 283 -9.61 -21.89 -36.43
CA LEU A 283 -8.73 -21.01 -35.68
C LEU A 283 -8.99 -21.14 -34.19
N ALA A 284 -7.92 -21.25 -33.41
CA ALA A 284 -7.98 -21.11 -31.97
C ALA A 284 -7.87 -19.63 -31.59
N VAL A 285 -8.93 -19.06 -31.00
CA VAL A 285 -8.95 -17.69 -30.52
C VAL A 285 -8.34 -17.66 -29.12
N ASN A 286 -7.19 -16.99 -28.99
CA ASN A 286 -6.44 -16.88 -27.75
C ASN A 286 -6.83 -15.64 -26.93
N ASP A 287 -7.39 -14.63 -27.60
CA ASP A 287 -7.85 -13.40 -26.97
C ASP A 287 -8.83 -12.64 -27.90
N THR A 288 -9.69 -11.82 -27.33
CA THR A 288 -10.60 -10.93 -28.07
C THR A 288 -10.50 -9.51 -27.53
N GLN A 289 -10.22 -8.57 -28.40
CA GLN A 289 -9.95 -7.17 -28.05
C GLN A 289 -10.95 -6.24 -28.72
N LYS A 290 -11.39 -5.19 -28.00
CA LYS A 290 -12.19 -4.11 -28.60
C LYS A 290 -11.28 -2.97 -29.05
N LYS A 291 -11.19 -2.74 -30.37
CA LYS A 291 -10.33 -1.73 -30.98
C LYS A 291 -11.13 -0.76 -31.85
N GLY A 292 -10.52 0.37 -32.21
CA GLY A 292 -11.10 1.35 -33.15
C GLY A 292 -12.49 1.85 -32.76
N GLU A 293 -12.84 1.88 -31.47
CA GLU A 293 -14.18 2.24 -30.97
C GLU A 293 -15.35 1.39 -31.51
N GLY A 294 -15.22 0.06 -31.47
CA GLY A 294 -16.35 -0.85 -31.75
C GLY A 294 -16.03 -2.04 -32.64
N VAL A 295 -14.78 -2.20 -33.08
CA VAL A 295 -14.33 -3.37 -33.82
C VAL A 295 -13.87 -4.44 -32.84
N PHE A 296 -14.44 -5.65 -32.95
CA PHE A 296 -14.01 -6.79 -32.16
C PHE A 296 -12.96 -7.58 -32.94
N VAL A 297 -11.76 -7.63 -32.38
CA VAL A 297 -10.58 -8.23 -32.99
C VAL A 297 -10.28 -9.53 -32.27
N HIS A 298 -10.34 -10.65 -33.00
CA HIS A 298 -10.07 -11.99 -32.47
C HIS A 298 -8.61 -12.32 -32.76
N VAL A 299 -7.78 -12.34 -31.72
CA VAL A 299 -6.37 -12.74 -31.82
C VAL A 299 -6.33 -14.26 -31.83
N ALA A 300 -5.92 -14.84 -32.95
CA ALA A 300 -6.10 -16.27 -33.20
C ALA A 300 -4.91 -16.90 -33.92
N THR A 301 -4.73 -18.19 -33.70
CA THR A 301 -3.80 -19.03 -34.45
C THR A 301 -4.58 -19.92 -35.40
N VAL A 302 -4.24 -19.92 -36.69
CA VAL A 302 -4.85 -20.85 -37.66
C VAL A 302 -4.38 -22.26 -37.33
N GLN A 303 -5.30 -23.14 -36.94
CA GLN A 303 -4.99 -24.52 -36.59
C GLN A 303 -4.90 -25.40 -37.84
N ASN A 304 -5.86 -25.26 -38.74
CA ASN A 304 -5.97 -26.04 -39.97
C ASN A 304 -6.45 -25.17 -41.13
N GLY A 305 -6.05 -25.54 -42.35
CA GLY A 305 -6.57 -24.92 -43.58
C GLY A 305 -6.04 -23.51 -43.86
N VAL A 306 -6.84 -22.75 -44.61
CA VAL A 306 -6.54 -21.37 -45.02
C VAL A 306 -7.77 -20.49 -44.80
N VAL A 307 -7.64 -19.47 -43.95
CA VAL A 307 -8.68 -18.46 -43.72
C VAL A 307 -8.56 -17.31 -44.71
N LYS A 308 -9.69 -16.81 -45.21
CA LYS A 308 -9.76 -15.65 -46.13
C LYS A 308 -10.91 -14.73 -45.76
N ALA A 309 -10.81 -13.46 -46.13
CA ALA A 309 -11.95 -12.55 -46.09
C ALA A 309 -13.10 -13.06 -46.98
N GLY A 310 -14.34 -12.80 -46.55
CA GLY A 310 -15.58 -13.28 -47.17
C GLY A 310 -16.03 -14.67 -46.73
N GLY A 311 -15.20 -15.45 -46.04
CA GLY A 311 -15.53 -16.79 -45.59
C GLY A 311 -16.62 -16.79 -44.51
N ALA A 312 -17.61 -17.69 -44.65
CA ALA A 312 -18.60 -17.95 -43.60
C ALA A 312 -17.95 -18.76 -42.47
N VAL A 313 -18.29 -18.41 -41.23
CA VAL A 313 -17.72 -18.99 -40.03
C VAL A 313 -18.77 -19.21 -38.93
N GLN A 314 -18.56 -20.25 -38.13
CA GLN A 314 -19.18 -20.44 -36.84
C GLN A 314 -18.19 -20.02 -35.75
N LEU A 315 -18.64 -19.15 -34.85
CA LEU A 315 -17.90 -18.63 -33.71
C LEU A 315 -18.40 -19.34 -32.45
N ASN A 316 -17.49 -20.01 -31.72
CA ASN A 316 -17.81 -20.76 -30.50
C ASN A 316 -16.93 -20.29 -29.33
N VAL A 317 -17.54 -19.63 -28.34
CA VAL A 317 -16.82 -19.19 -27.12
C VAL A 317 -16.51 -20.39 -26.22
N ASP A 318 -15.36 -20.38 -25.54
CA ASP A 318 -15.06 -21.30 -24.45
C ASP A 318 -15.99 -21.04 -23.26
N HIS A 319 -17.03 -21.87 -23.15
CA HIS A 319 -18.05 -21.81 -22.10
C HIS A 319 -17.46 -21.84 -20.68
N ALA A 320 -16.45 -22.68 -20.44
CA ALA A 320 -15.87 -22.84 -19.11
C ALA A 320 -15.12 -21.57 -18.70
N ARG A 321 -14.36 -20.96 -19.63
CA ARG A 321 -13.71 -19.67 -19.39
C ARG A 321 -14.73 -18.56 -19.19
N ARG A 322 -15.73 -18.44 -20.08
CA ARG A 322 -16.77 -17.42 -20.01
C ARG A 322 -17.54 -17.48 -18.68
N SER A 323 -17.88 -18.67 -18.21
CA SER A 323 -18.56 -18.86 -16.93
C SER A 323 -17.73 -18.38 -15.74
N ARG A 324 -16.41 -18.62 -15.75
CA ARG A 324 -15.51 -18.09 -14.72
C ARG A 324 -15.39 -16.56 -14.76
N LEU A 325 -15.29 -15.97 -15.96
CA LEU A 325 -15.28 -14.52 -16.15
C LEU A 325 -16.58 -13.88 -15.62
N ARG A 326 -17.75 -14.44 -16.00
CA ARG A 326 -19.06 -14.00 -15.50
C ARG A 326 -19.16 -14.07 -13.98
N SER A 327 -18.65 -15.14 -13.38
CA SER A 327 -18.65 -15.33 -11.92
C SER A 327 -17.82 -14.26 -11.21
N ASN A 328 -16.58 -14.06 -11.67
CA ASN A 328 -15.67 -13.05 -11.12
C ASN A 328 -16.18 -11.62 -11.36
N HIS A 329 -16.80 -11.33 -12.51
CA HIS A 329 -17.40 -10.03 -12.78
C HIS A 329 -18.57 -9.77 -11.82
N SER A 330 -19.48 -10.73 -11.69
CA SER A 330 -20.68 -10.57 -10.86
C SER A 330 -20.31 -10.47 -9.38
N ALA A 331 -19.32 -11.24 -8.92
CA ALA A 331 -18.77 -11.10 -7.58
C ALA A 331 -18.14 -9.71 -7.33
N THR A 332 -17.56 -9.07 -8.35
CA THR A 332 -17.00 -7.71 -8.22
C THR A 332 -18.08 -6.70 -7.84
N HIS A 333 -19.28 -6.79 -8.43
CA HIS A 333 -20.43 -5.95 -8.08
C HIS A 333 -20.92 -6.19 -6.64
N LEU A 334 -21.03 -7.46 -6.23
CA LEU A 334 -21.43 -7.80 -4.86
C LEU A 334 -20.42 -7.30 -3.82
N LEU A 335 -19.13 -7.47 -4.10
CA LEU A 335 -18.06 -6.96 -3.23
C LEU A 335 -18.05 -5.43 -3.20
N HIS A 336 -18.31 -4.76 -4.32
CA HIS A 336 -18.33 -3.31 -4.37
C HIS A 336 -19.44 -2.73 -3.49
N GLU A 337 -20.65 -3.28 -3.55
CA GLU A 337 -21.74 -2.87 -2.67
C GLU A 337 -21.43 -3.19 -1.20
N ALA A 338 -20.90 -4.38 -0.89
CA ALA A 338 -20.52 -4.76 0.46
C ALA A 338 -19.45 -3.83 1.06
N LEU A 339 -18.44 -3.45 0.27
CA LEU A 339 -17.43 -2.48 0.68
C LEU A 339 -18.03 -1.10 0.96
N ARG A 340 -19.03 -0.66 0.19
CA ARG A 340 -19.73 0.61 0.41
C ARG A 340 -20.57 0.60 1.68
N GLU A 341 -21.24 -0.51 1.99
CA GLU A 341 -22.01 -0.66 3.22
C GLU A 341 -21.11 -0.71 4.47
N VAL A 342 -19.96 -1.40 4.39
CA VAL A 342 -19.05 -1.56 5.53
C VAL A 342 -18.17 -0.33 5.75
N LEU A 343 -17.59 0.22 4.67
CA LEU A 343 -16.59 1.30 4.77
C LEU A 343 -17.19 2.69 4.56
N GLY A 344 -18.31 2.79 3.82
CA GLY A 344 -18.98 4.06 3.49
C GLY A 344 -19.13 4.31 1.97
N THR A 345 -20.04 5.21 1.63
CA THR A 345 -20.45 5.51 0.24
C THR A 345 -19.38 6.21 -0.61
N HIS A 346 -18.26 6.61 0.00
CA HIS A 346 -17.08 7.17 -0.68
C HIS A 346 -16.22 6.13 -1.40
N VAL A 347 -16.44 4.85 -1.10
CA VAL A 347 -15.81 3.75 -1.84
C VAL A 347 -16.29 3.82 -3.29
N ALA A 348 -15.35 4.04 -4.19
CA ALA A 348 -15.57 4.11 -5.62
C ALA A 348 -14.44 3.36 -6.33
N GLN A 349 -14.79 2.70 -7.43
CA GLN A 349 -13.84 1.98 -8.29
C GLN A 349 -12.77 2.92 -8.83
N LYS A 350 -11.51 2.46 -8.76
CA LYS A 350 -10.31 3.07 -9.35
C LYS A 350 -9.60 2.16 -10.34
N GLY A 351 -9.94 0.87 -10.35
CA GLY A 351 -9.41 -0.12 -11.27
C GLY A 351 -10.10 -1.46 -11.06
N SER A 352 -10.17 -2.27 -12.12
CA SER A 352 -10.72 -3.61 -12.07
C SER A 352 -9.91 -4.54 -12.98
N LEU A 353 -9.81 -5.80 -12.61
CA LEU A 353 -9.38 -6.91 -13.45
C LEU A 353 -10.26 -8.11 -13.11
N VAL A 354 -10.92 -8.65 -14.12
CA VAL A 354 -11.73 -9.86 -14.06
C VAL A 354 -11.08 -10.85 -15.02
N ALA A 355 -10.30 -11.76 -14.43
CA ALA A 355 -9.66 -12.86 -15.11
C ALA A 355 -10.44 -14.17 -14.84
N PRO A 356 -10.21 -15.26 -15.59
CA PRO A 356 -10.89 -16.52 -15.31
C PRO A 356 -10.49 -17.10 -13.93
N GLU A 357 -9.26 -16.91 -13.49
CA GLU A 357 -8.76 -17.53 -12.25
C GLU A 357 -9.03 -16.68 -11.00
N ARG A 358 -9.14 -15.35 -11.15
CA ARG A 358 -9.29 -14.40 -10.05
C ARG A 358 -9.94 -13.08 -10.47
N LEU A 359 -10.39 -12.31 -9.48
CA LEU A 359 -10.71 -10.89 -9.64
C LEU A 359 -9.79 -10.02 -8.77
N ARG A 360 -9.62 -8.78 -9.21
CA ARG A 360 -8.88 -7.73 -8.51
C ARG A 360 -9.64 -6.41 -8.65
N PHE A 361 -9.93 -5.77 -7.53
CA PHE A 361 -10.74 -4.57 -7.47
C PHE A 361 -10.05 -3.48 -6.66
N ASP A 362 -9.77 -2.36 -7.32
CA ASP A 362 -9.10 -1.21 -6.71
C ASP A 362 -10.14 -0.16 -6.34
N ILE A 363 -10.16 0.28 -5.08
CA ILE A 363 -11.15 1.21 -4.54
C ILE A 363 -10.52 2.44 -3.89
N SER A 364 -11.24 3.56 -3.89
CA SER A 364 -10.90 4.73 -3.09
C SER A 364 -11.17 4.49 -1.60
N HIS A 365 -10.11 4.29 -0.83
CA HIS A 365 -10.19 4.19 0.61
C HIS A 365 -8.84 4.63 1.26
N PRO A 366 -8.84 5.56 2.23
CA PRO A 366 -7.60 6.19 2.72
C PRO A 366 -6.79 5.35 3.73
N LYS A 367 -7.38 4.26 4.25
CA LYS A 367 -6.83 3.42 5.33
C LYS A 367 -6.70 1.96 4.88
N PRO A 368 -5.88 1.14 5.57
CA PRO A 368 -5.98 -0.30 5.47
C PRO A 368 -7.35 -0.78 5.97
N ILE A 369 -7.90 -1.79 5.31
CA ILE A 369 -9.15 -2.44 5.73
C ILE A 369 -8.78 -3.56 6.70
N SER A 370 -9.43 -3.58 7.86
CA SER A 370 -9.17 -4.56 8.91
C SER A 370 -9.62 -5.97 8.51
N ALA A 371 -9.06 -6.99 9.17
CA ALA A 371 -9.45 -8.38 8.92
C ALA A 371 -10.93 -8.63 9.27
N GLU A 372 -11.44 -7.95 10.29
CA GLU A 372 -12.84 -7.98 10.71
C GLU A 372 -13.76 -7.33 9.66
N GLU A 373 -13.39 -6.17 9.11
CA GLU A 373 -14.15 -5.52 8.03
C GLU A 373 -14.16 -6.39 6.76
N LEU A 374 -13.00 -6.94 6.36
CA LEU A 374 -12.92 -7.85 5.20
C LEU A 374 -13.79 -9.10 5.38
N LYS A 375 -13.82 -9.65 6.59
CA LYS A 375 -14.69 -10.79 6.92
C LYS A 375 -16.17 -10.44 6.73
N VAL A 376 -16.61 -9.27 7.22
CA VAL A 376 -18.00 -8.83 7.05
C VAL A 376 -18.33 -8.60 5.58
N VAL A 377 -17.42 -8.00 4.81
CA VAL A 377 -17.58 -7.79 3.35
C VAL A 377 -17.77 -9.14 2.63
N GLU A 378 -16.93 -10.12 2.94
CA GLU A 378 -17.02 -11.47 2.35
C GLU A 378 -18.33 -12.18 2.73
N GLU A 379 -18.74 -12.09 4.00
CA GLU A 379 -20.00 -12.65 4.49
C GLU A 379 -21.20 -12.05 3.76
N MET A 380 -21.26 -10.72 3.63
CA MET A 380 -22.33 -10.03 2.93
C MET A 380 -22.43 -10.44 1.46
N ALA A 381 -21.31 -10.52 0.75
CA ALA A 381 -21.33 -10.96 -0.65
C ALA A 381 -21.80 -12.42 -0.78
N ASN A 382 -21.34 -13.33 0.08
CA ASN A 382 -21.77 -14.73 0.06
C ASN A 382 -23.24 -14.91 0.48
N GLU A 383 -23.78 -14.08 1.38
CA GLU A 383 -25.22 -14.08 1.69
C GLU A 383 -26.06 -13.82 0.44
N ILE A 384 -25.64 -12.89 -0.44
CA ILE A 384 -26.33 -12.60 -1.70
C ILE A 384 -26.16 -13.73 -2.72
N ILE A 385 -24.98 -14.35 -2.76
CA ILE A 385 -24.72 -15.53 -3.62
C ILE A 385 -25.68 -16.67 -3.27
N ILE A 386 -25.86 -16.98 -1.98
CA ILE A 386 -26.71 -18.08 -1.50
C ILE A 386 -28.20 -17.86 -1.84
N GLN A 387 -28.65 -16.62 -2.05
CA GLN A 387 -30.03 -16.35 -2.48
C GLN A 387 -30.37 -17.02 -3.82
N ASN A 388 -29.36 -17.28 -4.66
CA ASN A 388 -29.52 -17.76 -6.02
C ASN A 388 -30.57 -16.94 -6.81
N ALA A 389 -30.54 -15.62 -6.60
CA ALA A 389 -31.51 -14.70 -7.19
C ALA A 389 -31.17 -14.45 -8.67
N PRO A 390 -32.16 -14.32 -9.56
CA PRO A 390 -31.90 -13.97 -10.96
C PRO A 390 -31.13 -12.65 -11.09
N VAL A 391 -30.13 -12.63 -11.96
CA VAL A 391 -29.45 -11.40 -12.40
C VAL A 391 -30.22 -10.84 -13.58
N THR A 392 -30.69 -9.59 -13.46
CA THR A 392 -31.51 -8.96 -14.50
C THR A 392 -30.76 -7.80 -15.15
N THR A 393 -30.97 -7.62 -16.44
CA THR A 393 -30.36 -6.52 -17.19
C THR A 393 -31.37 -5.76 -18.02
N ARG A 394 -31.30 -4.44 -17.99
CA ARG A 394 -32.21 -3.54 -18.71
C ARG A 394 -31.42 -2.51 -19.50
N LEU A 395 -31.84 -2.26 -20.73
CA LEU A 395 -31.39 -1.09 -21.50
C LEU A 395 -32.32 0.07 -21.18
N MET A 396 -31.76 1.22 -20.85
CA MET A 396 -32.51 2.44 -20.55
C MET A 396 -31.67 3.69 -20.76
N ALA A 397 -32.31 4.86 -20.77
CA ALA A 397 -31.63 6.14 -20.80
C ALA A 397 -30.78 6.34 -19.53
N VAL A 398 -29.67 7.06 -19.65
CA VAL A 398 -28.75 7.32 -18.52
C VAL A 398 -29.46 7.99 -17.35
N ASP A 399 -30.29 8.99 -17.63
CA ASP A 399 -31.02 9.75 -16.59
C ASP A 399 -32.01 8.86 -15.83
N ASP A 400 -32.70 7.95 -16.53
CA ASP A 400 -33.63 6.99 -15.92
C ASP A 400 -32.88 5.98 -15.04
N ALA A 401 -31.72 5.50 -15.50
CA ALA A 401 -30.88 4.59 -14.72
C ALA A 401 -30.42 5.23 -13.41
N ILE A 402 -29.97 6.48 -13.46
CA ILE A 402 -29.54 7.23 -12.27
C ILE A 402 -30.73 7.45 -11.33
N ALA A 403 -31.91 7.77 -11.86
CA ALA A 403 -33.13 7.95 -11.06
C ALA A 403 -33.58 6.67 -10.33
N GLU A 404 -33.36 5.49 -10.93
CA GLU A 404 -33.61 4.18 -10.30
C GLU A 404 -32.54 3.78 -9.27
N GLY A 405 -31.52 4.62 -9.07
CA GLY A 405 -30.43 4.38 -8.12
C GLY A 405 -29.29 3.53 -8.70
N ALA A 406 -29.19 3.40 -10.02
CA ALA A 406 -28.02 2.78 -10.65
C ALA A 406 -26.78 3.62 -10.38
N MET A 407 -25.73 2.97 -9.89
CA MET A 407 -24.45 3.62 -9.69
C MET A 407 -23.74 3.77 -11.04
N ALA A 408 -23.43 5.02 -11.40
CA ALA A 408 -22.53 5.32 -12.50
C ALA A 408 -21.07 5.16 -12.03
N LEU A 409 -20.27 4.42 -12.78
CA LEU A 409 -18.83 4.35 -12.58
C LEU A 409 -18.19 5.71 -12.93
N PHE A 410 -17.44 6.25 -11.98
CA PHE A 410 -16.91 7.62 -12.04
C PHE A 410 -15.80 7.74 -13.08
N GLY A 411 -16.03 8.53 -14.14
CA GLY A 411 -15.03 8.82 -15.18
C GLY A 411 -15.24 8.11 -16.52
N GLU A 412 -16.27 7.28 -16.65
CA GLU A 412 -16.67 6.72 -17.93
C GLU A 412 -17.62 7.67 -18.69
N LYS A 413 -17.49 7.71 -20.03
CA LYS A 413 -18.46 8.39 -20.90
C LYS A 413 -19.49 7.36 -21.32
N TYR A 414 -20.75 7.61 -20.97
CA TYR A 414 -21.88 6.79 -21.38
C TYR A 414 -22.50 7.34 -22.67
N GLY A 415 -23.01 6.45 -23.52
CA GLY A 415 -23.88 6.84 -24.63
C GLY A 415 -25.29 7.18 -24.14
N ASP A 416 -26.20 7.48 -25.07
CA ASP A 416 -27.58 7.87 -24.74
C ASP A 416 -28.37 6.74 -24.06
N GLU A 417 -28.04 5.48 -24.36
CA GLU A 417 -28.58 4.28 -23.71
C GLU A 417 -27.48 3.50 -22.98
N VAL A 418 -27.80 3.02 -21.78
CA VAL A 418 -26.92 2.24 -20.92
C VAL A 418 -27.56 0.93 -20.49
N ARG A 419 -26.69 -0.05 -20.23
CA ARG A 419 -27.09 -1.35 -19.69
C ARG A 419 -26.96 -1.33 -18.16
N VAL A 420 -28.09 -1.42 -17.48
CA VAL A 420 -28.17 -1.56 -16.02
C VAL A 420 -28.20 -3.04 -15.68
N VAL A 421 -27.39 -3.45 -14.72
CA VAL A 421 -27.34 -4.80 -14.16
C VAL A 421 -27.76 -4.75 -12.71
N SER A 422 -28.71 -5.61 -12.34
CA SER A 422 -29.24 -5.72 -10.98
C SER A 422 -29.06 -7.13 -10.43
N MET A 423 -28.59 -7.24 -9.19
CA MET A 423 -28.27 -8.51 -8.55
C MET A 423 -28.74 -8.55 -7.10
N GLY A 424 -29.36 -9.67 -6.71
CA GLY A 424 -29.68 -9.99 -5.31
C GLY A 424 -30.73 -9.07 -4.68
N THR A 425 -31.11 -9.39 -3.45
CA THR A 425 -31.95 -8.54 -2.61
C THR A 425 -31.22 -8.20 -1.32
N ALA A 426 -31.11 -6.90 -1.01
CA ALA A 426 -30.48 -6.45 0.22
C ALA A 426 -31.29 -6.91 1.45
N LEU A 427 -30.60 -7.51 2.42
CA LEU A 427 -31.20 -8.06 3.64
C LEU A 427 -31.28 -7.03 4.78
N ARG A 428 -30.49 -5.95 4.68
CA ARG A 428 -30.28 -4.97 5.74
C ARG A 428 -29.97 -3.59 5.15
N GLY A 429 -29.83 -2.59 6.03
CA GLY A 429 -29.52 -1.21 5.66
C GLY A 429 -30.68 -0.47 4.99
N GLU A 430 -30.40 0.71 4.44
CA GLU A 430 -31.39 1.58 3.80
C GLU A 430 -32.01 0.96 2.52
N LYS A 431 -31.33 -0.04 1.95
CA LYS A 431 -31.75 -0.77 0.75
C LYS A 431 -32.56 -2.04 1.05
N ALA A 432 -32.81 -2.38 2.33
CA ALA A 432 -33.47 -3.62 2.69
C ALA A 432 -34.75 -3.89 1.86
N GLY A 433 -34.83 -5.06 1.24
CA GLY A 433 -35.94 -5.47 0.35
C GLY A 433 -35.86 -4.96 -1.10
N LYS A 434 -34.79 -4.23 -1.48
CA LYS A 434 -34.52 -3.79 -2.86
C LYS A 434 -33.34 -4.53 -3.46
N SER A 435 -33.05 -4.30 -4.74
CA SER A 435 -31.85 -4.83 -5.40
C SER A 435 -30.61 -4.48 -4.60
N TYR A 436 -29.73 -5.48 -4.37
CA TYR A 436 -28.52 -5.28 -3.59
C TYR A 436 -27.50 -4.43 -4.36
N SER A 437 -27.07 -4.93 -5.51
CA SER A 437 -26.28 -4.15 -6.48
C SER A 437 -27.16 -3.75 -7.67
N THR A 438 -27.02 -2.50 -8.12
CA THR A 438 -27.61 -1.96 -9.35
C THR A 438 -26.59 -1.01 -9.99
N GLU A 439 -25.97 -1.44 -11.08
CA GLU A 439 -24.80 -0.75 -11.66
C GLU A 439 -24.89 -0.68 -13.18
N LEU A 440 -24.31 0.39 -13.76
CA LEU A 440 -24.11 0.48 -15.21
C LEU A 440 -22.94 -0.44 -15.60
N CYS A 441 -23.23 -1.50 -16.35
CA CYS A 441 -22.20 -2.45 -16.75
C CYS A 441 -22.47 -3.10 -18.11
N GLY A 442 -21.50 -2.92 -19.01
CA GLY A 442 -21.44 -3.58 -20.32
C GLY A 442 -20.78 -4.96 -20.29
N GLY A 443 -20.49 -5.51 -19.12
CA GLY A 443 -19.86 -6.82 -18.95
C GLY A 443 -20.82 -7.98 -19.13
N THR A 444 -20.25 -9.18 -19.24
CA THR A 444 -21.04 -10.41 -19.14
C THR A 444 -21.20 -10.80 -17.66
N HIS A 445 -22.41 -11.20 -17.27
CA HIS A 445 -22.73 -11.61 -15.90
C HIS A 445 -23.31 -13.02 -15.86
N VAL A 446 -23.33 -13.59 -14.66
CA VAL A 446 -24.02 -14.85 -14.38
C VAL A 446 -25.54 -14.69 -14.56
N SER A 447 -26.25 -15.81 -14.68
CA SER A 447 -27.71 -15.80 -14.84
C SER A 447 -28.43 -15.67 -13.50
N ALA A 448 -27.86 -16.25 -12.45
CA ALA A 448 -28.32 -16.12 -11.07
C ALA A 448 -27.11 -15.96 -10.13
N THR A 449 -27.30 -15.31 -8.98
CA THR A 449 -26.20 -15.05 -8.03
C THR A 449 -25.53 -16.33 -7.52
N GLY A 450 -26.25 -17.46 -7.51
CA GLY A 450 -25.73 -18.75 -7.08
C GLY A 450 -24.76 -19.39 -8.08
N ASP A 451 -24.78 -18.99 -9.35
CA ASP A 451 -23.83 -19.45 -10.37
C ASP A 451 -22.38 -19.03 -10.04
N ILE A 452 -22.21 -18.02 -9.16
CA ILE A 452 -20.89 -17.59 -8.64
C ILE A 452 -20.28 -18.69 -7.75
N GLY A 453 -21.11 -19.50 -7.11
CA GLY A 453 -20.72 -20.55 -6.15
C GLY A 453 -20.38 -20.00 -4.76
N LEU A 454 -19.22 -19.36 -4.65
CA LEU A 454 -18.78 -18.62 -3.46
C LEU A 454 -17.80 -17.53 -3.87
N VAL A 455 -17.56 -16.56 -2.99
CA VAL A 455 -16.45 -15.62 -3.10
C VAL A 455 -15.54 -15.72 -1.88
N ARG A 456 -14.22 -15.73 -2.10
CA ARG A 456 -13.20 -15.75 -1.06
C ARG A 456 -12.20 -14.63 -1.28
N LEU A 457 -12.10 -13.71 -0.32
CA LEU A 457 -11.06 -12.69 -0.28
C LEU A 457 -9.73 -13.34 0.11
N VAL A 458 -8.70 -13.05 -0.68
CA VAL A 458 -7.35 -13.64 -0.49
C VAL A 458 -6.29 -12.60 -0.17
N GLY A 459 -6.57 -11.31 -0.42
CA GLY A 459 -5.61 -10.26 -0.15
C GLY A 459 -6.22 -8.87 -0.14
N GLU A 460 -5.57 -8.01 0.64
CA GLU A 460 -5.80 -6.58 0.67
C GLU A 460 -4.45 -5.85 0.71
N SER A 461 -4.27 -4.82 -0.12
CA SER A 461 -3.00 -4.09 -0.21
C SER A 461 -3.15 -2.63 -0.64
N ALA A 462 -2.12 -1.82 -0.37
CA ALA A 462 -2.04 -0.44 -0.85
C ALA A 462 -1.47 -0.41 -2.27
N VAL A 463 -2.17 0.20 -3.23
CA VAL A 463 -1.64 0.43 -4.59
C VAL A 463 -1.10 1.85 -4.75
N GLY A 464 -1.66 2.78 -4.00
CA GLY A 464 -1.28 4.18 -4.01
C GLY A 464 -1.93 4.95 -2.87
N ALA A 465 -1.60 6.22 -2.75
CA ALA A 465 -2.18 7.06 -1.71
C ALA A 465 -3.70 7.20 -1.92
N GLY A 466 -4.49 6.68 -0.97
CA GLY A 466 -5.95 6.71 -1.04
C GLY A 466 -6.59 5.59 -1.85
N VAL A 467 -5.82 4.59 -2.31
CA VAL A 467 -6.32 3.47 -3.12
C VAL A 467 -5.93 2.12 -2.49
N ARG A 468 -6.93 1.28 -2.25
CA ARG A 468 -6.77 -0.09 -1.74
C ARG A 468 -7.16 -1.10 -2.81
N ARG A 469 -6.44 -2.20 -2.89
CA ARG A 469 -6.72 -3.33 -3.78
C ARG A 469 -7.24 -4.49 -2.98
N ILE A 470 -8.37 -5.03 -3.44
CA ILE A 470 -8.96 -6.27 -2.97
C ILE A 470 -8.69 -7.34 -4.03
N GLU A 471 -8.24 -8.50 -3.60
CA GLU A 471 -8.09 -9.68 -4.45
C GLU A 471 -9.00 -10.79 -3.93
N ALA A 472 -9.74 -11.41 -4.86
CA ALA A 472 -10.68 -12.46 -4.52
C ALA A 472 -10.74 -13.57 -5.57
N LEU A 473 -11.22 -14.72 -5.14
CA LEU A 473 -11.47 -15.90 -5.97
C LEU A 473 -12.96 -16.23 -5.92
N THR A 474 -13.48 -16.82 -6.99
CA THR A 474 -14.86 -17.34 -7.02
C THR A 474 -14.89 -18.82 -7.42
N GLY A 475 -16.03 -19.46 -7.17
CA GLY A 475 -16.34 -20.81 -7.64
C GLY A 475 -15.23 -21.83 -7.38
N GLU A 476 -14.80 -22.51 -8.44
CA GLU A 476 -13.78 -23.58 -8.36
C GLU A 476 -12.42 -23.07 -7.87
N SER A 477 -11.98 -21.88 -8.27
CA SER A 477 -10.71 -21.29 -7.79
C SER A 477 -10.75 -21.05 -6.28
N ALA A 478 -11.88 -20.55 -5.76
CA ALA A 478 -12.07 -20.35 -4.33
C ALA A 478 -12.11 -21.69 -3.58
N ARG A 479 -12.83 -22.69 -4.12
CA ARG A 479 -12.90 -24.05 -3.56
C ARG A 479 -11.52 -24.69 -3.47
N ALA A 480 -10.73 -24.63 -4.55
CA ALA A 480 -9.39 -25.18 -4.60
C ALA A 480 -8.46 -24.49 -3.59
N TYR A 481 -8.52 -23.16 -3.48
CA TYR A 481 -7.76 -22.40 -2.49
C TYR A 481 -8.09 -22.81 -1.05
N LEU A 482 -9.38 -22.97 -0.72
CA LEU A 482 -9.82 -23.38 0.60
C LEU A 482 -9.40 -24.81 0.93
N ALA A 483 -9.48 -25.73 -0.04
CA ALA A 483 -8.98 -27.09 0.12
C ALA A 483 -7.46 -27.12 0.38
N GLU A 484 -6.70 -26.27 -0.32
CA GLU A 484 -5.26 -26.13 -0.06
C GLU A 484 -4.98 -25.58 1.34
N GLN A 485 -5.77 -24.61 1.84
CA GLN A 485 -5.60 -24.12 3.22
C GLN A 485 -5.90 -25.21 4.26
N ASP A 486 -6.94 -26.02 4.04
CA ASP A 486 -7.27 -27.15 4.91
C ASP A 486 -6.13 -28.20 4.94
N GLU A 487 -5.57 -28.56 3.78
CA GLU A 487 -4.44 -29.49 3.71
C GLU A 487 -3.17 -28.95 4.38
N ARG A 488 -2.90 -27.64 4.29
CA ARG A 488 -1.81 -26.99 5.04
C ARG A 488 -2.00 -27.14 6.55
N VAL A 489 -3.21 -26.90 7.05
CA VAL A 489 -3.52 -27.04 8.49
C VAL A 489 -3.39 -28.50 8.94
N LYS A 490 -3.91 -29.45 8.17
CA LYS A 490 -3.76 -30.89 8.45
C LYS A 490 -2.30 -31.33 8.48
N THR A 491 -1.48 -30.83 7.55
CA THR A 491 -0.04 -31.13 7.50
C THR A 491 0.68 -30.58 8.74
N LEU A 492 0.35 -29.35 9.16
CA LEU A 492 0.89 -28.77 10.39
C LEU A 492 0.45 -29.57 11.64
N ALA A 493 -0.84 -29.90 11.73
CA ALA A 493 -1.40 -30.69 12.82
C ALA A 493 -0.69 -32.06 12.95
N SER A 494 -0.50 -32.75 11.83
CA SER A 494 0.24 -34.03 11.78
C SER A 494 1.70 -33.87 12.23
N THR A 495 2.39 -32.84 11.73
CA THR A 495 3.78 -32.53 12.10
C THR A 495 3.92 -32.26 13.60
N LEU A 496 2.97 -31.51 14.16
CA LEU A 496 2.92 -31.13 15.57
C LEU A 496 2.32 -32.22 16.47
N LYS A 497 1.77 -33.29 15.88
CA LYS A 497 1.05 -34.39 16.54
C LYS A 497 -0.12 -33.91 17.41
N VAL A 498 -0.92 -32.98 16.89
CA VAL A 498 -2.13 -32.44 17.52
C VAL A 498 -3.31 -32.44 16.56
N GLN A 499 -4.51 -32.14 17.03
CA GLN A 499 -5.65 -31.93 16.13
C GLN A 499 -5.55 -30.57 15.41
N PRO A 500 -6.15 -30.41 14.21
CA PRO A 500 -6.20 -29.13 13.49
C PRO A 500 -6.63 -27.94 14.35
N THR A 501 -7.60 -28.15 15.25
CA THR A 501 -8.12 -27.13 16.17
C THR A 501 -7.08 -26.65 17.21
N ASP A 502 -6.08 -27.47 17.50
CA ASP A 502 -5.10 -27.23 18.56
C ASP A 502 -3.75 -26.71 18.01
N VAL A 503 -3.63 -26.58 16.68
CA VAL A 503 -2.38 -26.16 16.01
C VAL A 503 -1.88 -24.83 16.56
N VAL A 504 -2.76 -23.83 16.70
CA VAL A 504 -2.38 -22.49 17.18
C VAL A 504 -1.83 -22.56 18.61
N ALA A 505 -2.58 -23.18 19.53
CA ALA A 505 -2.16 -23.33 20.91
C ALA A 505 -0.85 -24.13 21.03
N ARG A 506 -0.65 -25.15 20.18
CA ARG A 506 0.60 -25.93 20.17
C ARG A 506 1.78 -25.11 19.66
N VAL A 507 1.59 -24.26 18.64
CA VAL A 507 2.63 -23.35 18.15
C VAL A 507 3.00 -22.33 19.21
N GLU A 508 2.04 -21.72 19.91
CA GLU A 508 2.30 -20.79 21.02
C GLU A 508 3.12 -21.48 22.13
N ALA A 509 2.71 -22.67 22.55
CA ALA A 509 3.44 -23.45 23.54
C ALA A 509 4.87 -23.78 23.09
N LEU A 510 5.10 -24.11 21.82
CA LEU A 510 6.44 -24.36 21.28
C LEU A 510 7.30 -23.10 21.24
N VAL A 511 6.72 -21.93 20.94
CA VAL A 511 7.44 -20.65 20.98
C VAL A 511 7.87 -20.32 22.40
N ASP A 512 7.00 -20.54 23.37
CA ASP A 512 7.30 -20.30 24.79
C ASP A 512 8.29 -21.33 25.34
N GLU A 513 8.16 -22.59 24.97
CA GLU A 513 9.12 -23.65 25.29
C GLU A 513 10.50 -23.32 24.70
N ARG A 514 10.57 -22.85 23.45
CA ARG A 514 11.83 -22.41 22.83
C ARG A 514 12.47 -21.27 23.63
N ARG A 515 11.70 -20.23 23.99
CA ARG A 515 12.20 -19.11 24.82
C ARG A 515 12.70 -19.58 26.19
N LYS A 516 11.99 -20.54 26.80
CA LYS A 516 12.39 -21.14 28.08
C LYS A 516 13.70 -21.92 27.94
N LEU A 517 13.82 -22.77 26.92
CA LEU A 517 15.03 -23.54 26.63
C LEU A 517 16.21 -22.63 26.30
N GLU A 518 16.01 -21.54 25.55
CA GLU A 518 17.04 -20.53 25.28
C GLU A 518 17.55 -19.89 26.59
N LYS A 519 16.64 -19.57 27.52
CA LYS A 519 17.00 -19.04 28.84
C LYS A 519 17.73 -20.07 29.70
N GLU A 520 17.22 -21.30 29.79
CA GLU A 520 17.85 -22.39 30.54
C GLU A 520 19.24 -22.72 29.99
N LEU A 521 19.42 -22.67 28.66
CA LEU A 521 20.72 -22.85 28.02
C LEU A 521 21.69 -21.73 28.40
N ALA A 522 21.24 -20.47 28.40
CA ALA A 522 22.06 -19.35 28.83
C ALA A 522 22.46 -19.48 30.32
N ASP A 523 21.51 -19.83 31.19
CA ASP A 523 21.76 -20.05 32.62
C ASP A 523 22.72 -21.23 32.86
N ALA A 524 22.57 -22.33 32.11
CA ALA A 524 23.46 -23.50 32.19
C ALA A 524 24.88 -23.14 31.74
N LYS A 525 25.01 -22.45 30.60
CA LYS A 525 26.30 -21.94 30.11
C LYS A 525 26.97 -21.01 31.12
N ARG A 526 26.20 -20.09 31.74
CA ARG A 526 26.68 -19.22 32.81
C ARG A 526 27.21 -20.03 33.99
N LYS A 527 26.45 -21.01 34.50
CA LYS A 527 26.88 -21.86 35.61
C LYS A 527 28.15 -22.66 35.28
N LEU A 528 28.27 -23.20 34.07
CA LEU A 528 29.47 -23.90 33.62
C LEU A 528 30.68 -22.96 33.57
N ALA A 529 30.52 -21.78 32.97
CA ALA A 529 31.57 -20.75 32.87
C ALA A 529 32.02 -20.20 34.25
N MET A 530 31.13 -20.19 35.24
CA MET A 530 31.44 -19.78 36.61
C MET A 530 32.11 -20.89 37.44
N GLY A 531 32.26 -22.11 36.91
CA GLY A 531 32.96 -23.21 37.56
C GLY A 531 32.07 -24.24 38.24
N GLY A 532 30.79 -24.34 37.86
CA GLY A 532 29.90 -25.47 38.09
C GLY A 532 29.80 -26.03 39.52
N GLY A 533 28.76 -25.64 40.26
CA GLY A 533 28.10 -26.47 41.30
C GLY A 533 28.98 -27.30 42.26
N ALA A 534 29.19 -26.79 43.47
CA ALA A 534 29.50 -27.52 44.71
C ALA A 534 30.71 -28.48 44.79
N SER A 535 31.48 -28.83 43.75
CA SER A 535 32.63 -29.74 43.96
C SER A 535 33.76 -29.80 42.91
N GLY A 536 33.87 -28.91 41.92
CA GLY A 536 35.08 -28.95 41.09
C GLY A 536 35.23 -27.84 40.04
N GLY A 537 36.28 -27.03 40.20
CA GLY A 537 36.95 -26.40 39.05
C GLY A 537 36.95 -24.88 38.95
N ALA A 538 36.49 -24.11 39.94
CA ALA A 538 36.87 -22.70 40.01
C ALA A 538 38.33 -22.62 40.51
N GLU A 539 39.27 -22.25 39.64
CA GLU A 539 40.61 -21.87 40.09
C GLU A 539 40.48 -20.79 41.16
N ALA A 540 41.16 -21.00 42.30
CA ALA A 540 41.17 -20.03 43.39
C ALA A 540 41.71 -18.68 42.88
N PRO A 541 41.16 -17.54 43.35
CA PRO A 541 41.66 -16.23 42.96
C PRO A 541 43.17 -16.11 43.20
N LYS A 542 43.90 -15.60 42.21
CA LYS A 542 45.35 -15.34 42.36
C LYS A 542 45.55 -14.12 43.26
N GLN A 543 46.60 -14.12 44.07
CA GLN A 543 46.98 -12.94 44.86
C GLN A 543 48.00 -12.10 44.10
N VAL A 544 47.64 -10.85 43.84
CA VAL A 544 48.50 -9.86 43.17
C VAL A 544 48.52 -8.60 44.03
N ASN A 545 49.66 -8.27 44.65
CA ASN A 545 49.81 -7.11 45.55
C ASN A 545 48.72 -6.95 46.63
N GLY A 546 48.27 -8.06 47.22
CA GLY A 546 47.22 -8.07 48.24
C GLY A 546 45.79 -7.92 47.69
N VAL A 547 45.61 -8.01 46.37
CA VAL A 547 44.31 -8.01 45.69
C VAL A 547 44.03 -9.39 45.11
N ASN A 548 42.80 -9.89 45.28
CA ASN A 548 42.37 -11.11 44.61
C ASN A 548 42.10 -10.82 43.13
N PHE A 549 42.74 -11.56 42.23
CA PHE A 549 42.56 -11.44 40.79
C PHE A 549 41.87 -12.69 40.22
N ILE A 550 40.81 -12.47 39.44
CA ILE A 550 40.13 -13.52 38.67
C ILE A 550 40.12 -13.14 37.21
N GLY A 551 40.85 -13.88 36.38
CA GLY A 551 40.86 -13.74 34.93
C GLY A 551 40.31 -15.00 34.26
N ARG A 552 39.29 -14.89 33.40
CA ARG A 552 38.75 -16.05 32.66
C ARG A 552 38.40 -15.73 31.20
N VAL A 553 38.79 -16.64 30.31
CA VAL A 553 38.30 -16.69 28.92
C VAL A 553 37.10 -17.62 28.87
N LEU A 554 35.99 -17.13 28.31
CA LEU A 554 34.71 -17.80 28.28
C LEU A 554 34.29 -18.07 26.83
N ALA A 555 34.07 -19.34 26.51
CA ALA A 555 33.57 -19.76 25.21
C ALA A 555 32.04 -19.89 25.22
N GLY A 556 31.38 -19.43 24.15
CA GLY A 556 29.94 -19.60 23.94
C GLY A 556 29.04 -18.80 24.89
N ILE A 557 29.60 -17.78 25.57
CA ILE A 557 28.88 -16.81 26.42
C ILE A 557 28.63 -15.53 25.62
N ASP A 558 27.43 -14.99 25.75
CA ASP A 558 27.03 -13.77 25.06
C ASP A 558 27.59 -12.54 25.79
N ALA A 559 28.06 -11.53 25.05
CA ALA A 559 28.79 -10.39 25.63
C ALA A 559 27.96 -9.63 26.68
N LYS A 560 26.63 -9.62 26.53
CA LYS A 560 25.69 -8.98 27.45
C LYS A 560 25.68 -9.61 28.86
N ASP A 561 26.06 -10.87 28.99
CA ASP A 561 25.99 -11.62 30.25
C ASP A 561 27.25 -11.42 31.11
N LEU A 562 28.36 -10.98 30.51
CA LEU A 562 29.66 -10.82 31.16
C LEU A 562 29.64 -9.91 32.38
N LYS A 563 28.86 -8.81 32.36
CA LYS A 563 28.75 -7.88 33.50
C LYS A 563 28.16 -8.55 34.73
N GLY A 564 27.04 -9.27 34.55
CA GLY A 564 26.38 -9.98 35.65
C GLY A 564 27.26 -11.10 36.20
N MET A 565 28.04 -11.77 35.34
CA MET A 565 29.01 -12.79 35.76
C MET A 565 30.21 -12.19 36.51
N ALA A 566 30.70 -11.02 36.09
CA ALA A 566 31.81 -10.35 36.75
C ALA A 566 31.42 -9.84 38.15
N ASP A 567 30.18 -9.37 38.32
CA ASP A 567 29.63 -9.02 39.63
C ASP A 567 29.48 -10.24 40.54
N GLU A 568 29.00 -11.37 40.00
CA GLU A 568 28.88 -12.63 40.76
C GLU A 568 30.25 -13.16 41.19
N ALA A 569 31.26 -13.10 40.32
CA ALA A 569 32.62 -13.57 40.61
C ALA A 569 33.31 -12.81 41.76
N LYS A 570 32.95 -11.53 42.00
CA LYS A 570 33.51 -10.72 43.08
C LYS A 570 32.63 -10.65 44.34
N ALA A 571 31.41 -11.20 44.31
CA ALA A 571 30.42 -10.99 45.38
C ALA A 571 30.91 -11.44 46.77
N ASP A 572 31.68 -12.53 46.83
CA ASP A 572 32.21 -13.11 48.08
C ASP A 572 33.64 -12.63 48.41
N LEU A 573 34.18 -11.67 47.66
CA LEU A 573 35.54 -11.16 47.84
C LEU A 573 35.51 -9.70 48.31
N ALA A 574 36.12 -9.44 49.47
CA ALA A 574 36.19 -8.09 50.03
C ALA A 574 37.05 -7.13 49.18
N THR A 575 38.11 -7.64 48.56
CA THR A 575 39.08 -6.88 47.77
C THR A 575 39.45 -7.70 46.53
N ALA A 576 38.94 -7.32 45.35
CA ALA A 576 39.16 -8.08 44.12
C ALA A 576 39.06 -7.26 42.82
N VAL A 577 39.77 -7.75 41.80
CA VAL A 577 39.65 -7.35 40.39
C VAL A 577 39.29 -8.58 39.55
N VAL A 578 38.21 -8.49 38.79
CA VAL A 578 37.72 -9.56 37.92
C VAL A 578 37.79 -9.13 36.46
N VAL A 579 38.33 -9.98 35.60
CA VAL A 579 38.42 -9.81 34.15
C VAL A 579 37.78 -11.02 33.47
N LEU A 580 36.68 -10.81 32.75
CA LEU A 580 36.03 -11.87 31.96
C LEU A 580 36.08 -11.48 30.48
N ILE A 581 36.52 -12.41 29.63
CA ILE A 581 36.57 -12.21 28.18
C ILE A 581 35.75 -13.30 27.50
N ALA A 582 34.67 -12.92 26.81
CA ALA A 582 33.94 -13.83 25.92
C ALA A 582 34.52 -13.77 24.51
N VAL A 583 34.77 -14.92 23.90
CA VAL A 583 35.15 -15.04 22.49
C VAL A 583 33.94 -15.53 21.69
N ALA A 584 33.54 -14.76 20.69
CA ALA A 584 32.45 -15.07 19.78
C ALA A 584 32.93 -16.00 18.65
N ASP A 585 31.99 -16.72 18.03
CA ASP A 585 32.27 -17.66 16.94
C ASP A 585 32.89 -16.97 15.71
N ASP A 586 32.69 -15.67 15.53
CA ASP A 586 33.30 -14.86 14.48
C ASP A 586 34.73 -14.40 14.79
N GLY A 587 35.31 -14.88 15.90
CA GLY A 587 36.68 -14.61 16.33
C GLY A 587 36.85 -13.31 17.11
N LYS A 588 35.81 -12.49 17.28
CA LYS A 588 35.89 -11.26 18.08
C LYS A 588 35.79 -11.56 19.57
N ALA A 589 36.36 -10.68 20.39
CA ALA A 589 36.27 -10.78 21.84
C ALA A 589 35.57 -9.57 22.47
N SER A 590 34.82 -9.84 23.53
CA SER A 590 34.25 -8.83 24.43
C SER A 590 34.82 -9.02 25.82
N ALA A 591 35.33 -7.95 26.42
CA ALA A 591 35.94 -7.96 27.74
C ALA A 591 35.13 -7.13 28.73
N VAL A 592 35.01 -7.63 29.96
CA VAL A 592 34.48 -6.89 31.10
C VAL A 592 35.51 -6.92 32.21
N VAL A 593 35.76 -5.75 32.82
CA VAL A 593 36.54 -5.62 34.05
C VAL A 593 35.65 -5.07 35.15
N SER A 594 35.74 -5.68 36.32
CA SER A 594 34.97 -5.33 37.51
C SER A 594 35.91 -5.22 38.71
N VAL A 595 35.76 -4.15 39.49
CA VAL A 595 36.62 -3.81 40.64
C VAL A 595 35.74 -3.69 41.89
N THR A 596 36.20 -4.17 43.04
CA THR A 596 35.48 -4.01 44.31
C THR A 596 35.51 -2.55 44.79
N PRO A 597 34.50 -2.08 45.55
CA PRO A 597 34.39 -0.65 45.92
C PRO A 597 35.61 -0.08 46.66
N ASP A 598 36.29 -0.88 47.48
CA ASP A 598 37.50 -0.50 48.24
C ASP A 598 38.73 -0.23 47.35
N LEU A 599 38.71 -0.70 46.11
CA LEU A 599 39.79 -0.56 45.16
C LEU A 599 39.57 0.55 44.13
N VAL A 600 38.38 1.17 44.07
CA VAL A 600 38.03 2.15 43.01
C VAL A 600 38.94 3.39 43.03
N ASP A 601 39.44 3.80 44.20
CA ASP A 601 40.39 4.91 44.32
C ASP A 601 41.82 4.53 43.88
N ARG A 602 42.11 3.23 43.79
CA ARG A 602 43.42 2.69 43.39
C ARG A 602 43.44 2.18 41.94
N PHE A 603 42.32 1.62 41.47
CA PHE A 603 42.19 0.99 40.17
C PHE A 603 40.86 1.39 39.52
N SER A 604 40.94 1.85 38.27
CA SER A 604 39.80 2.21 37.44
C SER A 604 39.47 1.04 36.50
N ALA A 605 38.25 0.48 36.62
CA ALA A 605 37.78 -0.58 35.72
C ALA A 605 37.83 -0.14 34.25
N VAL A 606 37.60 1.16 33.99
CA VAL A 606 37.67 1.75 32.64
C VAL A 606 39.09 1.69 32.07
N ASP A 607 40.09 1.96 32.89
CA ASP A 607 41.48 1.95 32.43
C ASP A 607 42.00 0.53 32.27
N LEU A 608 41.63 -0.37 33.19
CA LEU A 608 41.95 -1.79 33.08
C LEU A 608 41.28 -2.46 31.87
N VAL A 609 40.01 -2.15 31.57
CA VAL A 609 39.35 -2.74 30.39
C VAL A 609 39.93 -2.20 29.07
N ARG A 610 40.50 -0.99 29.07
CA ARG A 610 41.24 -0.45 27.91
C ARG A 610 42.55 -1.20 27.69
N VAL A 611 43.23 -1.61 28.76
CA VAL A 611 44.41 -2.49 28.67
C VAL A 611 44.04 -3.82 28.01
N ALA A 612 42.96 -4.46 28.48
CA ALA A 612 42.44 -5.68 27.84
C ALA A 612 42.05 -5.43 26.36
N SER A 613 41.36 -4.33 26.07
CA SER A 613 40.95 -4.00 24.69
C SER A 613 42.13 -3.83 23.76
N ALA A 614 43.19 -3.15 24.19
CA ALA A 614 44.38 -2.93 23.36
C ALA A 614 45.06 -4.25 22.99
N ALA A 615 45.15 -5.20 23.93
CA ALA A 615 45.68 -6.54 23.68
C ALA A 615 44.80 -7.34 22.70
N LEU A 616 43.47 -7.14 22.72
CA LEU A 616 42.53 -7.71 21.75
C LEU A 616 42.50 -6.98 20.40
N GLY A 617 43.33 -5.95 20.19
CA GLY A 617 43.36 -5.12 18.98
C GLY A 617 42.25 -4.06 18.87
N GLY A 618 41.52 -3.82 19.97
CA GLY A 618 40.51 -2.79 20.09
C GLY A 618 41.08 -1.41 20.43
N LYS A 619 40.25 -0.36 20.33
CA LYS A 619 40.67 1.04 20.48
C LYS A 619 39.94 1.81 21.60
N GLY A 620 39.19 1.14 22.46
CA GLY A 620 38.36 1.85 23.44
C GLY A 620 37.80 0.95 24.53
N GLY A 621 37.15 1.57 25.52
CA GLY A 621 36.55 0.90 26.67
C GLY A 621 35.85 1.94 27.53
N GLY A 622 34.68 1.58 28.04
CA GLY A 622 33.80 2.52 28.73
C GLY A 622 32.92 1.87 29.78
N GLY A 623 32.55 2.65 30.79
CA GLY A 623 31.77 2.19 31.93
C GLY A 623 31.95 3.11 33.12
N ARG A 624 31.66 2.56 34.29
CA ARG A 624 31.85 3.21 35.59
C ARG A 624 33.22 2.83 36.16
N PRO A 625 33.75 3.58 37.15
CA PRO A 625 35.01 3.25 37.80
C PRO A 625 35.08 1.83 38.41
N ASP A 626 33.94 1.26 38.81
CA ASP A 626 33.79 -0.07 39.41
C ASP A 626 33.50 -1.20 38.39
N MET A 627 33.09 -0.85 37.17
CA MET A 627 32.66 -1.81 36.14
C MET A 627 32.73 -1.18 34.74
N ALA A 628 33.50 -1.79 33.85
CA ALA A 628 33.62 -1.33 32.47
C ALA A 628 33.68 -2.48 31.46
N GLN A 629 33.37 -2.16 30.20
CA GLN A 629 33.39 -3.12 29.11
C GLN A 629 34.15 -2.57 27.90
N ALA A 630 34.71 -3.48 27.11
CA ALA A 630 35.32 -3.21 25.82
C ALA A 630 35.20 -4.43 24.89
N GLY A 631 35.74 -4.30 23.69
CA GLY A 631 35.90 -5.42 22.78
C GLY A 631 37.10 -5.22 21.87
N GLY A 632 37.43 -6.26 21.11
CA GLY A 632 38.48 -6.25 20.11
C GLY A 632 38.26 -7.29 19.03
N PRO A 633 38.84 -7.09 17.84
CA PRO A 633 38.69 -8.00 16.71
C PRO A 633 39.43 -9.33 16.86
N ASP A 634 40.40 -9.45 17.78
CA ASP A 634 41.27 -10.63 17.90
C ASP A 634 41.05 -11.37 19.22
N GLY A 635 40.10 -12.30 19.23
CA GLY A 635 39.80 -13.14 20.38
C GLY A 635 40.87 -14.20 20.69
N ALA A 636 41.80 -14.48 19.76
CA ALA A 636 42.92 -15.37 20.06
C ALA A 636 43.88 -14.79 21.11
N GLN A 637 43.85 -13.46 21.31
CA GLN A 637 44.63 -12.75 22.32
C GLN A 637 43.94 -12.68 23.69
N ALA A 638 42.85 -13.41 23.92
CA ALA A 638 42.09 -13.32 25.17
C ALA A 638 42.93 -13.64 26.43
N GLU A 639 43.78 -14.67 26.39
CA GLU A 639 44.68 -14.97 27.51
C GLU A 639 45.73 -13.88 27.72
N ALA A 640 46.31 -13.35 26.64
CA ALA A 640 47.27 -12.25 26.69
C ALA A 640 46.64 -10.96 27.24
N ALA A 641 45.38 -10.70 26.91
CA ALA A 641 44.61 -9.58 27.42
C ALA A 641 44.37 -9.68 28.94
N ILE A 642 44.06 -10.88 29.45
CA ILE A 642 43.95 -11.13 30.90
C ILE A 642 45.30 -10.90 31.58
N ALA A 643 46.39 -11.44 31.03
CA ALA A 643 47.73 -11.27 31.59
C ALA A 643 48.18 -9.80 31.60
N ALA A 644 47.82 -9.02 30.58
CA ALA A 644 48.10 -7.59 30.53
C ALA A 644 47.38 -6.81 31.65
N VAL A 645 46.13 -7.19 31.97
CA VAL A 645 45.40 -6.60 33.11
C VAL A 645 46.01 -7.05 34.44
N GLU A 646 46.40 -8.32 34.57
CA GLU A 646 47.11 -8.85 35.75
C GLU A 646 48.41 -8.08 36.01
N ALA A 647 49.18 -7.78 34.96
CA ALA A 647 50.41 -6.99 35.05
C ALA A 647 50.15 -5.51 35.39
N ALA A 648 49.00 -4.94 35.02
CA ALA A 648 48.65 -3.55 35.33
C ALA A 648 48.22 -3.33 36.79
N ILE A 649 47.92 -4.41 37.52
CA ILE A 649 47.59 -4.38 38.95
C ILE A 649 48.75 -4.85 39.86
N ALA A 650 49.77 -5.49 39.26
CA ALA A 650 51.05 -5.84 39.87
C ALA A 650 51.96 -4.61 39.98
#